data_AF-A0A2M8P3N6-F1
#
_entry.id   AF-A0A2M8P3N6-F1
#
_cell.length_a   1.000
_cell.length_b   1.000
_cell.length_c   1.000
_cell.angle_alpha   90.00
_cell.angle_beta   90.00
_cell.angle_gamma   90.00
#
_symmetry.space_group_name_H-M   'P 1'
#
loop_
_entity.id
_entity.type
_entity.pdbx_description
1 polymer ?
#
loop_
_entity_poly.entity_id
_entity_poly.type
_entity_poly.pdbx_seq_one_letter_code
_entity_poly.pdbx_strand_id
1 'polypeptide(L)'
;MSDRPQVFQLERFSLVVPAQVAARPISASLISRTAGIRPEHVIEARRVATLTAQRSLTPLAPPPVTLGLFRGETVDYVAAKALLTKSGDTVIQYLIIPSAVLRALGGNLQPLEAFAREPLTPPNAPLQPFVIAQPRPPSPEQQSDALLALLGYCRNNIRTVSGLLASMVQGLGIAVTGAPASLRDRLTFIQGLLCLLPAPVRAAVTFATYSPDPLHLPAQIKFTPNLSAPPPQHALFDWRTQTLTGNPPEDAYTKFMRAQLQLDISLVIEQTEKLARTATWRAMRRETMANALAWASKRAALDELVLQRQPADREMVAAVLREDPTLSDELRVAYCSHLLAFSLALGDYSHTEMIPALAAQSKEIADTVYEQLWTAASGERAMDVYNLVSRWLAQAPPAADLSRWRTLLAMSAGARANQLLDAPPQEFAAFLEQFINAADKVPMEQVATQLIALARRRATEDAETARAVFLLAVYYLSLGNLQRLVAESAFQAHLPLSVRELLPHLRADAPKPAPPNVLARAAEAFGEVHQPMLIGRLTDWAISVQRSDLIDTEALSSLIKLAMSPLGARFDQVIQNVLDDLSALNTLRSMSAEAHSKLITLHLARGRYYEAVELITLCLDTIYQGARQTQGAELLRTTFRDAPLGIPELLSALTALQNSSLRPVQRAHADLGALEGRNWDAALQPVTDRLSALFYNDPRLIAVVGVGAALRLLKAAVHRKDSVEALRVLNALASYALTFSDQELQAAELVCQAYNLLDWSAEVRTAGLDVVRDYIRRAPAEQAAKVPQLVGLRQGEAVYKALEATYRVRLVTGGADFGVFAEQAQTAALLLMDIAAYYENERQPPDIPKLRRNIEVMSGGLSEAERRRLSENAILISEALLKLYQRHQKRFSRRSRQELEARQAALARSETVPQSGIEMLQWLGIRLGEGRTYLPRFQREAANYLFGTRSLNMLLREMALVVPLLHGLLAALPEDQTAESDLQALCSEVDDLWASVAAARQRELQPTLAPSLQHAAAAILKLGEKANERALQDANRRRQLISGRAQPRNALEMFFWLSGYFSGAQR
;
A
#
# COMPACT_ATOMS: atom_id res chain seq x y z
N MET A 1 9.78 -61.10 -11.39
CA MET A 1 8.75 -60.84 -10.36
C MET A 1 7.73 -61.97 -10.41
N SER A 2 7.53 -62.61 -9.24
CA SER A 2 6.41 -63.48 -8.83
C SER A 2 5.38 -63.86 -9.91
N ASP A 3 5.55 -65.05 -10.49
CA ASP A 3 4.62 -65.71 -11.41
C ASP A 3 3.40 -66.29 -10.66
N ARG A 4 2.82 -65.49 -9.75
CA ARG A 4 1.51 -65.78 -9.19
C ARG A 4 0.47 -65.22 -10.15
N PRO A 5 -0.45 -66.05 -10.67
CA PRO A 5 -1.46 -65.57 -11.61
C PRO A 5 -2.25 -64.43 -10.95
N GLN A 6 -2.18 -63.24 -11.54
CA GLN A 6 -2.94 -62.10 -11.04
C GLN A 6 -4.42 -62.37 -11.30
N VAL A 7 -5.19 -62.57 -10.22
CA VAL A 7 -6.64 -62.83 -10.29
C VAL A 7 -7.37 -61.61 -9.74
N PHE A 8 -8.25 -61.03 -10.54
CA PHE A 8 -9.10 -59.92 -10.12
C PHE A 8 -10.53 -60.40 -9.89
N GLN A 9 -11.07 -60.10 -8.70
CA GLN A 9 -12.49 -60.31 -8.37
C GLN A 9 -13.19 -58.97 -8.46
N LEU A 10 -14.17 -58.86 -9.35
CA LEU A 10 -14.84 -57.61 -9.70
C LEU A 10 -16.27 -57.60 -9.15
N GLU A 11 -16.60 -56.53 -8.45
CA GLU A 11 -17.92 -56.32 -7.85
C GLU A 11 -18.98 -56.01 -8.92
N ARG A 12 -20.19 -56.56 -8.75
CA ARG A 12 -21.27 -56.43 -9.73
C ARG A 12 -22.66 -56.34 -9.10
N PHE A 13 -23.60 -55.74 -9.82
CA PHE A 13 -24.99 -55.66 -9.40
C PHE A 13 -25.93 -55.58 -10.60
N SER A 14 -27.21 -55.87 -10.38
CA SER A 14 -28.23 -55.91 -11.43
C SER A 14 -29.44 -55.03 -11.09
N LEU A 15 -29.94 -54.30 -12.09
CA LEU A 15 -31.14 -53.48 -12.02
C LEU A 15 -32.22 -54.00 -12.98
N VAL A 16 -33.48 -53.82 -12.64
CA VAL A 16 -34.63 -54.07 -13.54
C VAL A 16 -35.31 -52.75 -13.88
N VAL A 17 -35.56 -52.55 -15.17
CA VAL A 17 -36.32 -51.41 -15.73
C VAL A 17 -37.64 -51.96 -16.30
N PRO A 18 -38.80 -51.64 -15.69
CA PRO A 18 -40.09 -52.17 -16.11
C PRO A 18 -40.52 -51.72 -17.52
N ALA A 19 -41.16 -52.60 -18.28
CA ALA A 19 -41.61 -52.36 -19.65
C ALA A 19 -42.59 -51.17 -19.79
N GLN A 20 -43.42 -50.90 -18.76
CA GLN A 20 -44.45 -49.84 -18.77
C GLN A 20 -43.91 -48.41 -18.55
N VAL A 21 -42.63 -48.23 -18.21
CA VAL A 21 -42.04 -46.91 -17.90
C VAL A 21 -40.96 -46.53 -18.92
N ALA A 22 -41.10 -46.98 -20.17
CA ALA A 22 -40.13 -46.83 -21.25
C ALA A 22 -39.82 -45.38 -21.68
N ALA A 23 -40.28 -44.36 -20.95
CA ALA A 23 -39.99 -42.95 -21.23
C ALA A 23 -39.08 -42.24 -20.20
N ARG A 24 -38.83 -42.79 -18.98
CA ARG A 24 -37.91 -42.16 -17.99
C ARG A 24 -37.24 -43.21 -17.06
N PRO A 25 -35.90 -43.35 -17.03
CA PRO A 25 -35.16 -44.39 -16.29
C PRO A 25 -35.04 -44.18 -14.76
N ILE A 26 -36.03 -43.54 -14.14
CA ILE A 26 -35.99 -43.21 -12.70
C ILE A 26 -36.52 -44.39 -11.85
N SER A 27 -37.35 -45.25 -12.41
CA SER A 27 -37.98 -46.41 -11.74
C SER A 27 -37.19 -47.73 -11.86
N ALA A 28 -35.86 -47.69 -11.99
CA ALA A 28 -35.03 -48.90 -11.97
C ALA A 28 -34.86 -49.41 -10.53
N SER A 29 -35.24 -50.66 -10.25
CA SER A 29 -35.09 -51.30 -8.93
C SER A 29 -33.84 -52.19 -8.88
N LEU A 30 -33.10 -52.12 -7.78
CA LEU A 30 -31.95 -52.99 -7.51
C LEU A 30 -32.44 -54.38 -7.13
N ILE A 31 -32.05 -55.41 -7.90
CA ILE A 31 -32.54 -56.79 -7.72
C ILE A 31 -31.49 -57.74 -7.15
N SER A 32 -30.20 -57.44 -7.31
CA SER A 32 -29.11 -58.25 -6.76
C SER A 32 -27.80 -57.46 -6.78
N ARG A 33 -26.91 -57.73 -5.83
CA ARG A 33 -25.56 -57.13 -5.74
C ARG A 33 -24.58 -58.07 -5.05
N THR A 34 -23.29 -57.91 -5.35
CA THR A 34 -22.19 -58.43 -4.54
C THR A 34 -22.00 -57.57 -3.27
N ALA A 35 -21.32 -58.10 -2.25
CA ALA A 35 -21.20 -57.45 -0.95
C ALA A 35 -20.45 -56.10 -0.99
N GLY A 36 -19.50 -55.91 -1.92
CA GLY A 36 -18.70 -54.69 -2.04
C GLY A 36 -19.41 -53.53 -2.74
N ILE A 37 -20.65 -53.69 -3.22
CA ILE A 37 -21.39 -52.63 -3.91
C ILE A 37 -22.06 -51.68 -2.92
N ARG A 38 -21.58 -50.43 -2.93
CA ARG A 38 -22.13 -49.31 -2.16
C ARG A 38 -23.26 -48.60 -2.93
N PRO A 39 -24.18 -47.89 -2.24
CA PRO A 39 -25.25 -47.12 -2.89
C PRO A 39 -24.73 -46.09 -3.90
N GLU A 40 -23.60 -45.44 -3.61
CA GLU A 40 -22.93 -44.48 -4.49
C GLU A 40 -22.55 -45.08 -5.85
N HIS A 41 -22.01 -46.31 -5.88
CA HIS A 41 -21.68 -47.02 -7.13
C HIS A 41 -22.93 -47.26 -8.00
N VAL A 42 -24.07 -47.54 -7.37
CA VAL A 42 -25.35 -47.77 -8.07
C VAL A 42 -25.88 -46.47 -8.67
N ILE A 43 -25.85 -45.37 -7.92
CA ILE A 43 -26.29 -44.05 -8.38
C ILE A 43 -25.44 -43.60 -9.57
N GLU A 44 -24.12 -43.73 -9.45
CA GLU A 44 -23.20 -43.32 -10.49
C GLU A 44 -23.37 -44.13 -11.77
N ALA A 45 -23.38 -45.45 -11.68
CA ALA A 45 -23.56 -46.35 -12.82
C ALA A 45 -24.89 -46.10 -13.55
N ARG A 46 -25.97 -45.78 -12.83
CA ARG A 46 -27.25 -45.38 -13.43
C ARG A 46 -27.19 -44.09 -14.22
N ARG A 47 -26.28 -43.19 -13.87
CA ARG A 47 -26.07 -41.92 -14.58
C ARG A 47 -25.16 -42.09 -15.79
N VAL A 48 -24.05 -42.81 -15.65
CA VAL A 48 -23.00 -42.87 -16.70
C VAL A 48 -23.18 -44.03 -17.69
N ALA A 49 -23.92 -45.08 -17.32
CA ALA A 49 -24.04 -46.31 -18.10
C ALA A 49 -25.52 -46.72 -18.32
N THR A 50 -26.29 -45.84 -18.96
CA THR A 50 -27.71 -46.02 -19.33
C THR A 50 -27.87 -46.83 -20.63
N LEU A 51 -27.50 -48.11 -20.61
CA LEU A 51 -27.64 -48.98 -21.78
C LEU A 51 -29.10 -49.34 -22.08
N THR A 52 -29.45 -49.34 -23.36
CA THR A 52 -30.73 -49.84 -23.86
C THR A 52 -30.55 -51.26 -24.40
N ALA A 53 -31.45 -52.17 -24.05
CA ALA A 53 -31.44 -53.52 -24.61
C ALA A 53 -31.95 -53.51 -26.06
N GLN A 54 -31.26 -54.23 -26.94
CA GLN A 54 -31.62 -54.33 -28.34
C GLN A 54 -32.74 -55.38 -28.53
N ARG A 55 -33.81 -55.01 -29.26
CA ARG A 55 -34.88 -55.95 -29.63
C ARG A 55 -34.41 -56.89 -30.74
N SER A 56 -34.86 -58.14 -30.68
CA SER A 56 -34.60 -59.09 -31.76
C SER A 56 -35.34 -58.66 -33.03
N LEU A 57 -34.65 -58.70 -34.17
CA LEU A 57 -35.24 -58.40 -35.48
C LEU A 57 -36.17 -59.52 -35.97
N THR A 58 -36.08 -60.72 -35.37
CA THR A 58 -36.89 -61.89 -35.74
C THR A 58 -37.50 -62.53 -34.48
N PRO A 59 -38.80 -62.87 -34.45
CA PRO A 59 -39.47 -63.37 -33.24
C PRO A 59 -38.87 -64.64 -32.62
N LEU A 60 -38.16 -65.45 -33.42
CA LEU A 60 -37.57 -66.74 -33.02
C LEU A 60 -36.12 -66.64 -32.52
N ALA A 61 -35.42 -65.51 -32.74
CA ALA A 61 -34.03 -65.36 -32.34
C ALA A 61 -33.92 -64.76 -30.92
N PRO A 62 -33.04 -65.29 -30.05
CA PRO A 62 -32.82 -64.72 -28.73
C PRO A 62 -32.38 -63.25 -28.83
N PRO A 63 -32.84 -62.36 -27.94
CA PRO A 63 -32.51 -60.95 -28.01
C PRO A 63 -30.99 -60.76 -27.86
N PRO A 64 -30.35 -59.94 -28.74
CA PRO A 64 -28.92 -59.71 -28.67
C PRO A 64 -28.54 -58.95 -27.39
N VAL A 65 -27.41 -59.31 -26.80
CA VAL A 65 -26.87 -58.65 -25.60
C VAL A 65 -26.22 -57.34 -25.99
N THR A 66 -26.64 -56.25 -25.36
CA THR A 66 -25.94 -54.97 -25.45
C THR A 66 -24.85 -54.93 -24.37
N LEU A 67 -23.60 -54.68 -24.74
CA LEU A 67 -22.46 -54.44 -23.85
C LEU A 67 -21.93 -53.01 -24.04
N GLY A 68 -21.53 -52.36 -22.95
CA GLY A 68 -20.77 -51.10 -23.00
C GLY A 68 -19.75 -50.99 -21.88
N LEU A 69 -18.69 -50.22 -22.13
CA LEU A 69 -17.64 -49.84 -21.19
C LEU A 69 -17.63 -48.32 -21.07
N PHE A 70 -17.76 -47.82 -19.85
CA PHE A 70 -17.90 -46.40 -19.52
C PHE A 70 -16.88 -45.98 -18.50
N ARG A 71 -16.49 -44.71 -18.55
CA ARG A 71 -15.64 -44.10 -17.53
C ARG A 71 -16.52 -43.58 -16.39
N GLY A 72 -16.17 -43.92 -15.16
CA GLY A 72 -16.82 -43.34 -13.99
C GLY A 72 -16.12 -42.06 -13.49
N GLU A 73 -16.81 -41.35 -12.62
CA GLU A 73 -16.34 -40.22 -11.82
C GLU A 73 -15.80 -40.65 -10.45
N THR A 74 -16.45 -41.60 -9.76
CA THR A 74 -16.02 -42.10 -8.43
C THR A 74 -15.50 -43.52 -8.46
N VAL A 75 -16.00 -44.34 -9.39
CA VAL A 75 -15.38 -45.60 -9.79
C VAL A 75 -14.58 -45.40 -11.07
N ASP A 76 -13.48 -46.12 -11.24
CA ASP A 76 -12.62 -45.94 -12.43
C ASP A 76 -13.38 -46.18 -13.74
N TYR A 77 -13.95 -47.39 -13.90
CA TYR A 77 -14.74 -47.78 -15.07
C TYR A 77 -15.93 -48.65 -14.69
N VAL A 78 -16.98 -48.56 -15.50
CA VAL A 78 -18.20 -49.35 -15.38
C VAL A 78 -18.43 -50.08 -16.69
N ALA A 79 -18.40 -51.41 -16.66
CA ALA A 79 -18.95 -52.21 -17.75
C ALA A 79 -20.41 -52.53 -17.45
N ALA A 80 -21.28 -52.42 -18.44
CA ALA A 80 -22.70 -52.73 -18.30
C ALA A 80 -23.14 -53.66 -19.43
N LYS A 81 -24.01 -54.63 -19.11
CA LYS A 81 -24.74 -55.41 -20.11
C LYS A 81 -26.24 -55.29 -19.92
N ALA A 82 -26.99 -55.14 -21.01
CA ALA A 82 -28.45 -55.01 -21.00
C ALA A 82 -29.09 -56.12 -21.83
N LEU A 83 -30.12 -56.77 -21.26
CA LEU A 83 -30.90 -57.83 -21.92
C LEU A 83 -32.40 -57.62 -21.66
N LEU A 84 -33.23 -58.03 -22.63
CA LEU A 84 -34.69 -58.09 -22.47
C LEU A 84 -35.09 -59.42 -21.82
N THR A 85 -35.96 -59.36 -20.82
CA THR A 85 -36.59 -60.53 -20.21
C THR A 85 -37.77 -61.02 -21.06
N LYS A 86 -38.28 -62.23 -20.75
CA LYS A 86 -39.50 -62.77 -21.37
C LYS A 86 -40.75 -61.93 -21.09
N SER A 87 -40.77 -61.15 -20.00
CA SER A 87 -41.86 -60.23 -19.63
C SER A 87 -41.81 -58.88 -20.36
N GLY A 88 -40.76 -58.62 -21.13
CA GLY A 88 -40.53 -57.34 -21.82
C GLY A 88 -39.79 -56.30 -20.98
N ASP A 89 -39.43 -56.61 -19.74
CA ASP A 89 -38.61 -55.75 -18.88
C ASP A 89 -37.14 -55.78 -19.33
N THR A 90 -36.39 -54.70 -19.06
CA THR A 90 -34.96 -54.65 -19.33
C THR A 90 -34.17 -54.90 -18.05
N VAL A 91 -33.32 -55.92 -18.05
CA VAL A 91 -32.35 -56.15 -16.97
C VAL A 91 -31.01 -55.59 -17.39
N ILE A 92 -30.42 -54.74 -16.55
CA ILE A 92 -29.06 -54.21 -16.74
C ILE A 92 -28.17 -54.72 -15.62
N GLN A 93 -27.10 -55.44 -15.97
CA GLN A 93 -26.07 -55.87 -15.03
C GLN A 93 -24.82 -55.02 -15.20
N TYR A 94 -24.35 -54.44 -14.10
CA TYR A 94 -23.18 -53.57 -14.01
C TYR A 94 -22.01 -54.31 -13.34
N LEU A 95 -20.81 -54.03 -13.84
CA LEU A 95 -19.54 -54.56 -13.38
C LEU A 95 -18.58 -53.38 -13.13
N ILE A 96 -18.08 -53.25 -11.91
CA ILE A 96 -17.14 -52.19 -11.54
C ILE A 96 -15.72 -52.66 -11.86
N ILE A 97 -15.00 -51.91 -12.68
CA ILE A 97 -13.67 -52.28 -13.18
C ILE A 97 -12.63 -51.23 -12.75
N PRO A 98 -11.68 -51.59 -11.86
CA PRO A 98 -10.56 -50.72 -11.54
C PRO A 98 -9.65 -50.45 -12.75
N SER A 99 -9.06 -49.26 -12.82
CA SER A 99 -8.13 -48.83 -13.88
C SER A 99 -6.93 -49.78 -14.04
N ALA A 100 -6.48 -50.41 -12.95
CA ALA A 100 -5.40 -51.39 -12.99
C ALA A 100 -5.74 -52.62 -13.86
N VAL A 101 -7.01 -53.04 -13.87
CA VAL A 101 -7.46 -54.22 -14.63
C VAL A 101 -7.47 -53.93 -16.11
N LEU A 102 -8.03 -52.80 -16.53
CA LEU A 102 -8.01 -52.41 -17.96
C LEU A 102 -6.59 -52.16 -18.48
N ARG A 103 -5.70 -51.59 -17.66
CA ARG A 103 -4.28 -51.44 -18.01
C ARG A 103 -3.59 -52.80 -18.18
N ALA A 104 -3.85 -53.76 -17.29
CA ALA A 104 -3.31 -55.11 -17.40
C ALA A 104 -3.86 -55.87 -18.63
N LEU A 105 -5.12 -55.63 -19.00
CA LEU A 105 -5.72 -56.18 -20.21
C LEU A 105 -5.18 -55.55 -21.49
N GLY A 106 -4.58 -54.35 -21.45
CA GLY A 106 -3.93 -53.74 -22.61
C GLY A 106 -4.78 -53.67 -23.89
N GLY A 107 -6.10 -53.51 -23.75
CA GLY A 107 -7.07 -53.50 -24.87
C GLY A 107 -7.62 -54.87 -25.28
N ASN A 108 -7.33 -55.95 -24.54
CA ASN A 108 -7.93 -57.27 -24.74
C ASN A 108 -9.40 -57.28 -24.28
N LEU A 109 -10.34 -57.43 -25.22
CA LEU A 109 -11.77 -57.36 -24.94
C LEU A 109 -12.42 -58.73 -24.65
N GLN A 110 -11.68 -59.84 -24.77
CA GLN A 110 -12.22 -61.19 -24.56
C GLN A 110 -12.87 -61.39 -23.18
N PRO A 111 -12.32 -60.87 -22.05
CA PRO A 111 -12.97 -61.01 -20.75
C PRO A 111 -14.30 -60.25 -20.64
N LEU A 112 -14.45 -59.12 -21.35
CA LEU A 112 -15.72 -58.39 -21.40
C LEU A 112 -16.76 -59.10 -22.28
N GLU A 113 -16.32 -59.76 -23.35
CA GLU A 113 -17.19 -60.64 -24.13
C GLU A 113 -17.71 -61.81 -23.27
N ALA A 114 -16.84 -62.42 -22.45
CA ALA A 114 -17.22 -63.48 -21.52
C ALA A 114 -18.27 -62.98 -20.51
N PHE A 115 -18.09 -61.78 -19.94
CA PHE A 115 -19.08 -61.14 -19.07
C PHE A 115 -20.43 -60.93 -19.76
N ALA A 116 -20.44 -60.48 -21.02
CA ALA A 116 -21.66 -60.26 -21.77
C ALA A 116 -22.43 -61.57 -22.05
N ARG A 117 -21.73 -62.69 -22.25
CA ARG A 117 -22.31 -64.01 -22.53
C ARG A 117 -22.82 -64.73 -21.27
N GLU A 118 -22.36 -64.35 -20.08
CA GLU A 118 -22.79 -64.97 -18.83
C GLU A 118 -24.32 -64.79 -18.62
N PRO A 119 -25.08 -65.86 -18.28
CA PRO A 119 -26.52 -65.77 -18.09
C PRO A 119 -26.89 -64.87 -16.91
N LEU A 120 -28.07 -64.23 -16.98
CA LEU A 120 -28.58 -63.43 -15.87
C LEU A 120 -28.99 -64.30 -14.69
N THR A 121 -28.58 -63.90 -13.49
CA THR A 121 -28.98 -64.55 -12.24
C THR A 121 -30.44 -64.19 -11.89
N PRO A 122 -31.23 -65.12 -11.31
CA PRO A 122 -32.61 -64.82 -10.91
C PRO A 122 -32.71 -63.62 -9.95
N PRO A 123 -33.84 -62.88 -9.93
CA PRO A 123 -34.05 -61.77 -9.01
C PRO A 123 -33.91 -62.22 -7.54
N ASN A 124 -33.30 -61.38 -6.70
CA ASN A 124 -33.09 -61.61 -5.26
C ASN A 124 -32.13 -62.75 -4.89
N ALA A 125 -31.46 -63.40 -5.84
CA ALA A 125 -30.37 -64.33 -5.54
C ALA A 125 -29.04 -63.59 -5.31
N PRO A 126 -28.17 -64.07 -4.40
CA PRO A 126 -26.87 -63.45 -4.15
C PRO A 126 -25.96 -63.58 -5.37
N LEU A 127 -25.38 -62.46 -5.83
CA LEU A 127 -24.40 -62.43 -6.91
C LEU A 127 -23.00 -62.73 -6.36
N GLN A 128 -22.25 -63.60 -7.05
CA GLN A 128 -20.81 -63.78 -6.81
C GLN A 128 -20.00 -62.76 -7.61
N PRO A 129 -18.82 -62.29 -7.16
CA PRO A 129 -17.94 -61.43 -7.95
C PRO A 129 -17.56 -62.05 -9.31
N PHE A 130 -17.38 -61.22 -10.34
CA PHE A 130 -16.90 -61.69 -11.65
C PHE A 130 -15.38 -61.81 -11.63
N VAL A 131 -14.84 -62.96 -12.02
CA VAL A 131 -13.42 -63.25 -11.91
C VAL A 131 -12.72 -63.12 -13.25
N ILE A 132 -11.71 -62.25 -13.32
CA ILE A 132 -10.76 -62.19 -14.44
C ILE A 132 -9.45 -62.80 -13.97
N ALA A 133 -9.18 -64.02 -14.43
CA ALA A 133 -7.91 -64.71 -14.18
C ALA A 133 -6.88 -64.31 -15.23
N GLN A 134 -5.70 -63.85 -14.79
CA GLN A 134 -4.56 -63.50 -15.63
C GLN A 134 -4.90 -62.51 -16.76
N PRO A 135 -5.29 -61.25 -16.46
CA PRO A 135 -5.43 -60.26 -17.51
C PRO A 135 -4.09 -60.02 -18.19
N ARG A 136 -4.06 -60.20 -19.51
CA ARG A 136 -2.89 -59.96 -20.35
C ARG A 136 -3.27 -59.12 -21.56
N PRO A 137 -2.33 -58.28 -22.06
CA PRO A 137 -2.50 -57.62 -23.35
C PRO A 137 -2.72 -58.66 -24.46
N PRO A 138 -3.38 -58.27 -25.57
CA PRO A 138 -3.48 -59.15 -26.72
C PRO A 138 -2.07 -59.50 -27.21
N SER A 139 -1.83 -60.78 -27.49
CA SER A 139 -0.56 -61.23 -28.07
C SER A 139 -0.31 -60.56 -29.44
N PRO A 140 0.94 -60.47 -29.92
CA PRO A 140 1.23 -59.90 -31.24
C PRO A 140 0.37 -60.51 -32.35
N GLU A 141 0.16 -61.84 -32.33
CA GLU A 141 -0.73 -62.55 -33.27
C GLU A 141 -2.18 -62.07 -33.18
N GLN A 142 -2.73 -61.96 -31.96
CA GLN A 142 -4.09 -61.44 -31.75
C GLN A 142 -4.23 -59.96 -32.14
N GLN A 143 -3.17 -59.16 -32.01
CA GLN A 143 -3.14 -57.77 -32.47
C GLN A 143 -3.14 -57.71 -34.00
N SER A 144 -2.31 -58.54 -34.65
CA SER A 144 -2.28 -58.69 -36.11
C SER A 144 -3.64 -59.12 -36.65
N ASP A 145 -4.27 -60.15 -36.07
CA ASP A 145 -5.60 -60.63 -36.46
C ASP A 145 -6.67 -59.53 -36.33
N ALA A 146 -6.65 -58.77 -35.23
CA ALA A 146 -7.59 -57.68 -35.01
C ALA A 146 -7.38 -56.51 -35.98
N LEU A 147 -6.12 -56.17 -36.31
CA LEU A 147 -5.78 -55.15 -37.30
C LEU A 147 -6.16 -55.58 -38.72
N LEU A 148 -5.94 -56.85 -39.08
CA LEU A 148 -6.38 -57.43 -40.34
C LEU A 148 -7.91 -57.43 -40.47
N ALA A 149 -8.62 -57.80 -39.40
CA ALA A 149 -10.08 -57.72 -39.37
C ALA A 149 -10.58 -56.27 -39.54
N LEU A 150 -9.96 -55.30 -38.87
CA LEU A 150 -10.26 -53.87 -39.03
C LEU A 150 -10.07 -53.39 -40.47
N LEU A 151 -8.95 -53.75 -41.09
CA LEU A 151 -8.68 -53.45 -42.50
C LEU A 151 -9.74 -54.10 -43.40
N GLY A 152 -10.13 -55.35 -43.13
CA GLY A 152 -11.21 -56.04 -43.83
C GLY A 152 -12.54 -55.29 -43.72
N TYR A 153 -12.93 -54.84 -42.53
CA TYR A 153 -14.13 -54.02 -42.32
C TYR A 153 -14.07 -52.68 -43.08
N CYS A 154 -12.87 -52.16 -43.36
CA CYS A 154 -12.64 -50.91 -44.09
C CYS A 154 -12.25 -51.10 -45.58
N ARG A 155 -12.41 -52.29 -46.17
CA ARG A 155 -11.93 -52.65 -47.54
C ARG A 155 -10.45 -52.31 -47.81
N ASN A 156 -9.58 -52.52 -46.83
CA ASN A 156 -8.15 -52.17 -46.89
C ASN A 156 -7.90 -50.68 -47.16
N ASN A 157 -8.88 -49.80 -46.93
CA ASN A 157 -8.71 -48.36 -47.09
C ASN A 157 -8.03 -47.76 -45.86
N ILE A 158 -6.70 -47.60 -45.94
CA ILE A 158 -5.88 -47.02 -44.88
C ILE A 158 -6.36 -45.61 -44.49
N ARG A 159 -6.92 -44.82 -45.43
CA ARG A 159 -7.44 -43.48 -45.12
C ARG A 159 -8.65 -43.54 -44.19
N THR A 160 -9.52 -44.53 -44.38
CA THR A 160 -10.67 -44.77 -43.49
C THR A 160 -10.18 -45.16 -42.09
N VAL A 161 -9.20 -46.07 -42.01
CA VAL A 161 -8.59 -46.48 -40.72
C VAL A 161 -7.90 -45.31 -40.02
N SER A 162 -7.12 -44.50 -40.76
CA SER A 162 -6.50 -43.28 -40.24
C SER A 162 -7.54 -42.28 -39.77
N GLY A 163 -8.66 -42.13 -40.48
CA GLY A 163 -9.74 -41.25 -40.07
C GLY A 163 -10.39 -41.71 -38.76
N LEU A 164 -10.62 -43.01 -38.59
CA LEU A 164 -11.12 -43.59 -37.33
C LEU A 164 -10.12 -43.41 -36.19
N LEU A 165 -8.82 -43.61 -36.44
CA LEU A 165 -7.76 -43.38 -35.46
C LEU A 165 -7.69 -41.91 -35.05
N ALA A 166 -7.72 -40.99 -36.01
CA ALA A 166 -7.72 -39.55 -35.76
C ALA A 166 -8.93 -39.13 -34.92
N SER A 167 -10.14 -39.63 -35.24
CA SER A 167 -11.32 -39.41 -34.40
C SER A 167 -11.08 -39.86 -32.96
N MET A 168 -10.50 -41.04 -32.77
CA MET A 168 -10.23 -41.60 -31.45
C MET A 168 -9.19 -40.78 -30.66
N VAL A 169 -8.08 -40.41 -31.30
CA VAL A 169 -6.99 -39.63 -30.67
C VAL A 169 -7.45 -38.24 -30.28
N GLN A 170 -8.29 -37.60 -31.10
CA GLN A 170 -8.82 -36.26 -30.90
C GLN A 170 -10.03 -36.20 -29.94
N GLY A 171 -10.49 -37.35 -29.45
CA GLY A 171 -11.65 -37.43 -28.57
C GLY A 171 -12.99 -37.18 -29.27
N LEU A 172 -13.03 -37.20 -30.60
CA LEU A 172 -14.28 -37.20 -31.36
C LEU A 172 -14.98 -38.55 -31.17
N GLY A 173 -16.31 -38.52 -31.05
CA GLY A 173 -17.09 -39.74 -30.99
C GLY A 173 -17.08 -40.48 -32.33
N ILE A 174 -17.20 -41.80 -32.31
CA ILE A 174 -17.30 -42.63 -33.51
C ILE A 174 -18.67 -43.30 -33.48
N ALA A 175 -19.57 -42.88 -34.36
CA ALA A 175 -20.86 -43.53 -34.58
C ALA A 175 -20.71 -44.55 -35.71
N VAL A 176 -21.07 -45.80 -35.45
CA VAL A 176 -21.05 -46.90 -36.42
C VAL A 176 -22.48 -47.29 -36.76
N THR A 177 -22.88 -47.11 -38.02
CA THR A 177 -24.22 -47.49 -38.50
C THR A 177 -24.17 -48.67 -39.46
N GLY A 178 -25.28 -49.38 -39.61
CA GLY A 178 -25.37 -50.53 -40.53
C GLY A 178 -24.59 -51.80 -40.12
N ALA A 179 -24.00 -51.83 -38.91
CA ALA A 179 -23.22 -52.96 -38.43
C ALA A 179 -24.07 -54.19 -38.06
N PRO A 180 -23.55 -55.42 -38.23
CA PRO A 180 -24.26 -56.64 -37.86
C PRO A 180 -24.59 -56.68 -36.36
N ALA A 181 -25.63 -57.42 -35.97
CA ALA A 181 -26.02 -57.60 -34.57
C ALA A 181 -25.05 -58.51 -33.77
N SER A 182 -24.02 -59.06 -34.41
CA SER A 182 -22.99 -59.89 -33.79
C SER A 182 -22.16 -59.09 -32.79
N LEU A 183 -22.24 -59.46 -31.50
CA LEU A 183 -21.40 -58.86 -30.45
C LEU A 183 -19.91 -59.05 -30.76
N ARG A 184 -19.54 -60.24 -31.27
CA ARG A 184 -18.15 -60.58 -31.58
C ARG A 184 -17.57 -59.65 -32.63
N ASP A 185 -18.27 -59.42 -33.74
CA ASP A 185 -17.77 -58.58 -34.84
C ASP A 185 -17.60 -57.12 -34.39
N ARG A 186 -18.56 -56.62 -33.59
CA ARG A 186 -18.50 -55.27 -33.00
C ARG A 186 -17.28 -55.13 -32.06
N LEU A 187 -17.02 -56.12 -31.21
CA LEU A 187 -15.86 -56.11 -30.31
C LEU A 187 -14.54 -56.28 -31.07
N THR A 188 -14.47 -57.12 -32.10
CA THR A 188 -13.27 -57.25 -32.96
C THR A 188 -12.94 -55.93 -33.66
N PHE A 189 -13.96 -55.21 -34.17
CA PHE A 189 -13.76 -53.87 -34.74
C PHE A 189 -13.15 -52.89 -33.72
N ILE A 190 -13.70 -52.86 -32.49
CA ILE A 190 -13.18 -52.00 -31.42
C ILE A 190 -11.73 -52.41 -31.07
N GLN A 191 -11.46 -53.70 -30.88
CA GLN A 191 -10.13 -54.19 -30.52
C GLN A 191 -9.09 -53.86 -31.60
N GLY A 192 -9.45 -53.95 -32.89
CA GLY A 192 -8.57 -53.52 -33.98
C GLY A 192 -8.19 -52.04 -33.88
N LEU A 193 -9.15 -51.16 -33.56
CA LEU A 193 -8.86 -49.74 -33.32
C LEU A 193 -7.94 -49.54 -32.12
N LEU A 194 -8.16 -50.26 -31.02
CA LEU A 194 -7.29 -50.19 -29.85
C LEU A 194 -5.85 -50.62 -30.16
N CYS A 195 -5.65 -51.59 -31.06
CA CYS A 195 -4.30 -52.05 -31.43
C CYS A 195 -3.47 -50.96 -32.12
N LEU A 196 -4.09 -49.94 -32.70
CA LEU A 196 -3.41 -48.77 -33.27
C LEU A 196 -2.91 -47.78 -32.21
N LEU A 197 -3.19 -47.99 -30.93
CA LEU A 197 -2.73 -47.15 -29.82
C LEU A 197 -1.68 -47.88 -28.97
N PRO A 198 -0.77 -47.17 -28.26
CA PRO A 198 0.12 -47.79 -27.27
C PRO A 198 -0.71 -48.40 -26.14
N ALA A 199 -0.33 -49.58 -25.66
CA ALA A 199 -1.09 -50.35 -24.69
C ALA A 199 -1.60 -49.55 -23.46
N PRO A 200 -0.81 -48.65 -22.84
CA PRO A 200 -1.25 -47.86 -21.69
C PRO A 200 -2.41 -46.90 -22.00
N VAL A 201 -2.55 -46.48 -23.25
CA VAL A 201 -3.54 -45.49 -23.70
C VAL A 201 -4.88 -46.14 -24.07
N ARG A 202 -4.86 -47.43 -24.45
CA ARG A 202 -6.05 -48.20 -24.88
C ARG A 202 -7.17 -48.20 -23.85
N ALA A 203 -6.84 -48.16 -22.56
CA ALA A 203 -7.81 -48.16 -21.46
C ALA A 203 -8.70 -46.90 -21.40
N ALA A 204 -8.28 -45.80 -22.04
CA ALA A 204 -9.04 -44.55 -22.05
C ALA A 204 -10.21 -44.54 -23.05
N VAL A 205 -10.27 -45.50 -23.96
CA VAL A 205 -11.29 -45.58 -25.01
C VAL A 205 -12.52 -46.32 -24.48
N THR A 206 -13.67 -45.64 -24.47
CA THR A 206 -14.97 -46.18 -24.04
C THR A 206 -15.83 -46.57 -25.23
N PHE A 207 -16.73 -47.55 -25.07
CA PHE A 207 -17.56 -48.01 -26.18
C PHE A 207 -18.92 -48.54 -25.73
N ALA A 208 -19.90 -48.52 -26.64
CA ALA A 208 -21.20 -49.13 -26.48
C ALA A 208 -21.60 -49.87 -27.76
N THR A 209 -21.82 -51.17 -27.63
CA THR A 209 -22.15 -52.06 -28.76
C THR A 209 -23.56 -51.86 -29.28
N TYR A 210 -24.42 -51.07 -28.62
CA TYR A 210 -25.69 -50.60 -29.15
C TYR A 210 -26.13 -49.31 -28.42
N SER A 211 -26.48 -48.26 -29.17
CA SER A 211 -27.03 -47.00 -28.68
C SER A 211 -28.04 -46.46 -29.70
N PRO A 212 -29.34 -46.37 -29.36
CA PRO A 212 -30.33 -45.80 -30.28
C PRO A 212 -30.10 -44.30 -30.50
N ASP A 213 -29.65 -43.59 -29.46
CA ASP A 213 -29.24 -42.19 -29.55
C ASP A 213 -27.74 -42.08 -29.18
N PRO A 214 -26.85 -41.72 -30.11
CA PRO A 214 -25.42 -41.57 -29.83
C PRO A 214 -25.08 -40.34 -28.98
N LEU A 215 -25.96 -39.33 -28.87
CA LEU A 215 -25.67 -38.10 -28.11
C LEU A 215 -25.90 -38.26 -26.59
N HIS A 216 -26.78 -39.18 -26.19
CA HIS A 216 -27.18 -39.35 -24.79
C HIS A 216 -26.28 -40.29 -23.98
N LEU A 217 -25.28 -40.90 -24.60
CA LEU A 217 -24.49 -41.96 -23.99
C LEU A 217 -22.99 -41.58 -24.00
N PRO A 218 -22.29 -41.53 -22.85
CA PRO A 218 -20.92 -41.03 -22.75
C PRO A 218 -19.87 -42.10 -23.13
N ALA A 219 -20.05 -42.75 -24.29
CA ALA A 219 -19.09 -43.66 -24.90
C ALA A 219 -18.38 -43.00 -26.11
N GLN A 220 -17.12 -43.35 -26.36
CA GLN A 220 -16.42 -42.84 -27.53
C GLN A 220 -16.87 -43.56 -28.81
N ILE A 221 -16.92 -44.89 -28.80
CA ILE A 221 -17.36 -45.69 -29.96
C ILE A 221 -18.78 -46.21 -29.72
N LYS A 222 -19.73 -45.92 -30.61
CA LYS A 222 -21.16 -46.24 -30.46
C LYS A 222 -21.69 -46.91 -31.71
N PHE A 223 -22.37 -48.04 -31.56
CA PHE A 223 -23.08 -48.69 -32.66
C PHE A 223 -24.56 -48.31 -32.63
N THR A 224 -25.09 -47.80 -33.73
CA THR A 224 -26.41 -47.15 -33.75
C THR A 224 -27.22 -47.51 -35.00
N PRO A 225 -28.54 -47.78 -34.85
CA PRO A 225 -29.38 -48.14 -35.98
C PRO A 225 -29.73 -46.92 -36.84
N ASN A 226 -29.48 -47.01 -38.15
CA ASN A 226 -29.98 -46.11 -39.19
C ASN A 226 -29.72 -44.60 -38.96
N LEU A 227 -28.45 -44.18 -38.94
CA LEU A 227 -28.09 -42.76 -39.04
C LEU A 227 -27.81 -42.37 -40.49
N SER A 228 -28.36 -41.24 -40.93
CA SER A 228 -28.13 -40.69 -42.28
C SER A 228 -27.05 -39.60 -42.33
N ALA A 229 -26.68 -39.03 -41.17
CA ALA A 229 -25.67 -37.98 -41.06
C ALA A 229 -24.88 -38.11 -39.74
N PRO A 230 -23.62 -37.65 -39.68
CA PRO A 230 -22.84 -37.69 -38.45
C PRO A 230 -23.45 -36.80 -37.37
N PRO A 231 -23.64 -37.32 -36.13
CA PRO A 231 -23.99 -36.48 -35.00
C PRO A 231 -22.94 -35.39 -34.74
N PRO A 232 -23.30 -34.26 -34.09
CA PRO A 232 -22.34 -33.25 -33.67
C PRO A 232 -21.16 -33.88 -32.91
N GLN A 233 -19.93 -33.46 -33.23
CA GLN A 233 -18.68 -33.97 -32.63
C GLN A 233 -18.45 -35.48 -32.80
N HIS A 234 -19.11 -36.11 -33.77
CA HIS A 234 -18.89 -37.52 -34.11
C HIS A 234 -18.47 -37.67 -35.57
N ALA A 235 -17.60 -38.64 -35.85
CA ALA A 235 -17.45 -39.21 -37.18
C ALA A 235 -18.43 -40.38 -37.35
N LEU A 236 -19.05 -40.48 -38.52
CA LEU A 236 -19.98 -41.56 -38.84
C LEU A 236 -19.33 -42.54 -39.82
N PHE A 237 -19.11 -43.77 -39.34
CA PHE A 237 -18.69 -44.90 -40.14
C PHE A 237 -19.92 -45.73 -40.52
N ASP A 238 -20.21 -45.81 -41.82
CA ASP A 238 -21.24 -46.69 -42.33
C ASP A 238 -20.62 -48.04 -42.68
N TRP A 239 -21.00 -49.08 -41.93
CA TRP A 239 -20.50 -50.44 -42.09
C TRP A 239 -20.90 -51.07 -43.42
N ARG A 240 -22.04 -50.68 -44.01
CA ARG A 240 -22.55 -51.26 -45.26
C ARG A 240 -21.84 -50.67 -46.46
N THR A 241 -21.68 -49.35 -46.49
CA THR A 241 -20.94 -48.65 -47.55
C THR A 241 -19.42 -48.65 -47.31
N GLN A 242 -18.99 -48.92 -46.07
CA GLN A 242 -17.60 -48.94 -45.60
C GLN A 242 -16.92 -47.58 -45.77
N THR A 243 -17.69 -46.50 -45.60
CA THR A 243 -17.24 -45.12 -45.75
C THR A 243 -17.26 -44.38 -44.41
N LEU A 244 -16.34 -43.42 -44.25
CA LEU A 244 -16.28 -42.52 -43.10
C LEU A 244 -16.72 -41.12 -43.53
N THR A 245 -17.66 -40.54 -42.80
CA THR A 245 -18.17 -39.18 -42.99
C THR A 245 -17.90 -38.35 -41.74
N GLY A 246 -17.59 -37.05 -41.89
CA GLY A 246 -17.33 -36.14 -40.75
C GLY A 246 -15.90 -35.58 -40.60
N ASN A 247 -15.06 -35.62 -41.65
CA ASN A 247 -13.72 -35.00 -41.73
C ASN A 247 -12.93 -34.93 -40.40
N PRO A 248 -12.43 -36.06 -39.89
CA PRO A 248 -11.58 -36.04 -38.70
C PRO A 248 -10.30 -35.22 -38.93
N PRO A 249 -9.82 -34.45 -37.93
CA PRO A 249 -8.63 -33.63 -38.07
C PRO A 249 -7.38 -34.49 -38.24
N GLU A 250 -6.43 -34.06 -39.07
CA GLU A 250 -5.13 -34.71 -39.14
C GLU A 250 -4.28 -34.38 -37.90
N ASP A 251 -3.71 -35.39 -37.26
CA ASP A 251 -2.79 -35.23 -36.12
C ASP A 251 -1.45 -35.95 -36.35
N ALA A 252 -0.41 -35.52 -35.63
CA ALA A 252 0.96 -36.00 -35.81
C ALA A 252 1.10 -37.50 -35.57
N TYR A 253 0.37 -38.04 -34.59
CA TYR A 253 0.40 -39.46 -34.25
C TYR A 253 -0.28 -40.30 -35.33
N THR A 254 -1.44 -39.88 -35.83
CA THR A 254 -2.12 -40.55 -36.94
C THR A 254 -1.28 -40.53 -38.21
N LYS A 255 -0.60 -39.42 -38.53
CA LYS A 255 0.35 -39.36 -39.66
C LYS A 255 1.49 -40.36 -39.50
N PHE A 256 2.06 -40.42 -38.30
CA PHE A 256 3.12 -41.36 -37.95
C PHE A 256 2.64 -42.81 -38.11
N MET A 257 1.50 -43.19 -37.52
CA MET A 257 0.96 -44.55 -37.61
C MET A 257 0.49 -44.91 -39.03
N ARG A 258 -0.03 -43.95 -39.80
CA ARG A 258 -0.35 -44.14 -41.22
C ARG A 258 0.88 -44.50 -42.03
N ALA A 259 2.02 -43.86 -41.78
CA ALA A 259 3.28 -44.19 -42.45
C ALA A 259 3.74 -45.62 -42.12
N GLN A 260 3.58 -46.06 -40.87
CA GLN A 260 3.91 -47.43 -40.47
C GLN A 260 2.96 -48.47 -41.10
N LEU A 261 1.63 -48.22 -41.06
CA LEU A 261 0.60 -49.08 -41.65
C LEU A 261 0.77 -49.28 -43.16
N GLN A 262 1.30 -48.29 -43.87
CA GLN A 262 1.60 -48.40 -45.31
C GLN A 262 2.76 -49.34 -45.60
N LEU A 263 3.66 -49.54 -44.64
CA LEU A 263 4.81 -50.43 -44.76
C LEU A 263 4.43 -51.86 -44.33
N ASP A 264 4.05 -52.04 -43.07
CA ASP A 264 3.72 -53.35 -42.48
C ASP A 264 2.90 -53.18 -41.18
N ILE A 265 1.96 -54.09 -40.93
CA ILE A 265 1.22 -54.16 -39.66
C ILE A 265 2.16 -54.44 -38.48
N SER A 266 3.21 -55.23 -38.69
CA SER A 266 4.21 -55.58 -37.66
C SER A 266 4.96 -54.34 -37.15
N LEU A 267 5.23 -53.36 -38.03
CA LEU A 267 5.86 -52.09 -37.66
C LEU A 267 4.95 -51.23 -36.77
N VAL A 268 3.63 -51.31 -36.95
CA VAL A 268 2.68 -50.62 -36.06
C VAL A 268 2.77 -51.20 -34.65
N ILE A 269 2.87 -52.52 -34.53
CA ILE A 269 3.01 -53.20 -33.24
C ILE A 269 4.34 -52.79 -32.57
N GLU A 270 5.46 -52.81 -33.30
CA GLU A 270 6.77 -52.40 -32.77
C GLU A 270 6.79 -50.93 -32.33
N GLN A 271 6.24 -50.03 -33.15
CA GLN A 271 6.25 -48.59 -32.87
C GLN A 271 5.31 -48.23 -31.72
N THR A 272 4.14 -48.86 -31.62
CA THR A 272 3.24 -48.66 -30.46
C THR A 272 3.88 -49.14 -29.15
N GLU A 273 4.77 -50.14 -29.19
CA GLU A 273 5.56 -50.58 -28.05
C GLU A 273 6.66 -49.56 -27.68
N LYS A 274 7.47 -49.10 -28.64
CA LYS A 274 8.52 -48.09 -28.40
C LYS A 274 7.97 -46.79 -27.81
N LEU A 275 6.82 -46.33 -28.31
CA LEU A 275 6.18 -45.11 -27.84
C LEU A 275 5.54 -45.23 -26.45
N ALA A 276 5.34 -46.45 -25.94
CA ALA A 276 4.59 -46.69 -24.71
C ALA A 276 5.20 -45.98 -23.50
N ARG A 277 6.53 -45.97 -23.36
CA ARG A 277 7.22 -45.36 -22.20
C ARG A 277 7.02 -43.84 -22.19
N THR A 278 7.27 -43.18 -23.32
CA THR A 278 7.14 -41.72 -23.46
C THR A 278 5.69 -41.26 -23.36
N ALA A 279 4.77 -41.97 -24.03
CA ALA A 279 3.34 -41.68 -23.95
C ALA A 279 2.79 -41.85 -22.53
N THR A 280 3.24 -42.86 -21.79
CA THR A 280 2.85 -43.07 -20.38
C THR A 280 3.33 -41.93 -19.50
N TRP A 281 4.58 -41.53 -19.65
CA TRP A 281 5.15 -40.43 -18.85
C TRP A 281 4.39 -39.12 -19.06
N ARG A 282 4.06 -38.76 -20.31
CA ARG A 282 3.24 -37.57 -20.62
C ARG A 282 1.79 -37.71 -20.12
N ALA A 283 1.18 -38.89 -20.28
CA ALA A 283 -0.17 -39.15 -19.78
C ALA A 283 -0.28 -39.03 -18.25
N MET A 284 0.76 -39.43 -17.50
CA MET A 284 0.81 -39.24 -16.04
C MET A 284 0.79 -37.76 -15.62
N ARG A 285 1.15 -36.83 -16.52
CA ARG A 285 1.07 -35.38 -16.29
C ARG A 285 -0.29 -34.77 -16.64
N ARG A 286 -1.34 -35.60 -16.78
CA ARG A 286 -2.72 -35.21 -17.13
C ARG A 286 -2.85 -34.50 -18.49
N GLU A 287 -1.90 -34.70 -19.40
CA GLU A 287 -2.04 -34.24 -20.78
C GLU A 287 -3.15 -35.00 -21.51
N THR A 288 -3.76 -34.37 -22.52
CA THR A 288 -4.73 -35.04 -23.39
C THR A 288 -4.06 -36.17 -24.17
N MET A 289 -4.84 -37.18 -24.55
CA MET A 289 -4.34 -38.30 -25.37
C MET A 289 -3.64 -37.80 -26.64
N ALA A 290 -4.25 -36.84 -27.33
CA ALA A 290 -3.68 -36.21 -28.52
C ALA A 290 -2.29 -35.60 -28.27
N ASN A 291 -2.12 -34.84 -27.19
CA ASN A 291 -0.84 -34.17 -26.89
C ASN A 291 0.24 -35.18 -26.51
N ALA A 292 -0.08 -36.15 -25.65
CA ALA A 292 0.88 -37.16 -25.22
C ALA A 292 1.40 -38.01 -26.40
N LEU A 293 0.50 -38.41 -27.32
CA LEU A 293 0.87 -39.17 -28.51
C LEU A 293 1.58 -38.32 -29.57
N ALA A 294 1.18 -37.06 -29.75
CA ALA A 294 1.86 -36.12 -30.63
C ALA A 294 3.31 -35.87 -30.17
N TRP A 295 3.55 -35.69 -28.87
CA TRP A 295 4.90 -35.56 -28.31
C TRP A 295 5.73 -36.82 -28.55
N ALA A 296 5.20 -38.00 -28.19
CA ALA A 296 5.91 -39.25 -28.32
C ALA A 296 6.32 -39.53 -29.78
N SER A 297 5.42 -39.32 -30.74
CA SER A 297 5.70 -39.50 -32.16
C SER A 297 6.73 -38.49 -32.71
N LYS A 298 6.63 -37.22 -32.35
CA LYS A 298 7.63 -36.20 -32.73
C LYS A 298 9.01 -36.50 -32.15
N ARG A 299 9.08 -36.93 -30.89
CA ARG A 299 10.34 -37.28 -30.24
C ARG A 299 11.00 -38.49 -30.90
N ALA A 300 10.25 -39.53 -31.22
CA ALA A 300 10.79 -40.69 -31.91
C ALA A 300 11.42 -40.32 -33.26
N ALA A 301 10.80 -39.42 -34.02
CA ALA A 301 11.38 -38.89 -35.26
C ALA A 301 12.64 -38.03 -35.00
N LEU A 302 12.65 -37.26 -33.91
CA LEU A 302 13.79 -36.43 -33.55
C LEU A 302 15.02 -37.25 -33.11
N ASP A 303 14.81 -38.32 -32.35
CA ASP A 303 15.87 -39.22 -31.90
C ASP A 303 16.66 -39.76 -33.12
N GLU A 304 15.97 -40.12 -34.19
CA GLU A 304 16.59 -40.57 -35.44
C GLU A 304 17.41 -39.46 -36.13
N LEU A 305 16.87 -38.24 -36.22
CA LEU A 305 17.58 -37.09 -36.81
C LEU A 305 18.86 -36.74 -36.05
N VAL A 306 18.80 -36.72 -34.71
CA VAL A 306 19.95 -36.37 -33.87
C VAL A 306 21.05 -37.44 -33.99
N LEU A 307 20.69 -38.73 -33.94
CA LEU A 307 21.63 -39.82 -34.09
C LEU A 307 22.32 -39.82 -35.47
N GLN A 308 21.58 -39.46 -36.53
CA GLN A 308 22.11 -39.34 -37.90
C GLN A 308 22.82 -38.01 -38.17
N ARG A 309 22.91 -37.11 -37.18
CA ARG A 309 23.49 -35.75 -37.30
C ARG A 309 22.85 -34.89 -38.39
N GLN A 310 21.56 -35.10 -38.67
CA GLN A 310 20.80 -34.29 -39.63
C GLN A 310 20.22 -33.03 -38.96
N PRO A 311 20.00 -31.93 -39.71
CA PRO A 311 19.42 -30.71 -39.15
C PRO A 311 18.08 -30.98 -38.45
N ALA A 312 18.00 -30.62 -37.18
CA ALA A 312 16.82 -30.76 -36.35
C ALA A 312 16.36 -29.41 -35.79
N ASP A 313 15.08 -29.32 -35.41
CA ASP A 313 14.53 -28.13 -34.78
C ASP A 313 15.16 -27.91 -33.39
N ARG A 314 15.93 -26.82 -33.25
CA ARG A 314 16.70 -26.49 -32.04
C ARG A 314 15.82 -26.28 -30.82
N GLU A 315 14.62 -25.73 -31.01
CA GLU A 315 13.68 -25.51 -29.91
C GLU A 315 13.19 -26.86 -29.37
N MET A 316 12.83 -27.78 -30.27
CA MET A 316 12.42 -29.14 -29.91
C MET A 316 13.56 -29.94 -29.27
N VAL A 317 14.79 -29.86 -29.82
CA VAL A 317 15.99 -30.51 -29.23
C VAL A 317 16.23 -30.01 -27.81
N ALA A 318 16.15 -28.69 -27.59
CA ALA A 318 16.32 -28.09 -26.28
C ALA A 318 15.20 -28.47 -25.30
N ALA A 319 13.95 -28.52 -25.78
CA ALA A 319 12.80 -28.94 -24.97
C ALA A 319 12.93 -30.41 -24.53
N VAL A 320 13.38 -31.31 -25.43
CA VAL A 320 13.60 -32.72 -25.10
C VAL A 320 14.71 -32.89 -24.06
N LEU A 321 15.85 -32.21 -24.21
CA LEU A 321 16.94 -32.22 -23.21
C LEU A 321 16.51 -31.69 -21.84
N ARG A 322 15.63 -30.69 -21.81
CA ARG A 322 15.18 -30.05 -20.57
C ARG A 322 14.12 -30.87 -19.84
N GLU A 323 13.18 -31.44 -20.59
CA GLU A 323 11.93 -31.95 -20.01
C GLU A 323 11.85 -33.46 -19.92
N ASP A 324 12.52 -34.21 -20.78
CA ASP A 324 12.25 -35.64 -20.98
C ASP A 324 13.22 -36.55 -20.19
N PRO A 325 12.79 -37.11 -19.05
CA PRO A 325 13.66 -37.94 -18.21
C PRO A 325 13.88 -39.33 -18.81
N THR A 326 13.18 -39.69 -19.89
CA THR A 326 13.28 -41.02 -20.49
C THR A 326 14.37 -41.13 -21.55
N LEU A 327 15.15 -40.06 -21.79
CA LEU A 327 16.38 -40.09 -22.58
C LEU A 327 17.46 -40.98 -21.93
N SER A 328 18.14 -41.80 -22.73
CA SER A 328 19.35 -42.50 -22.30
C SER A 328 20.54 -41.53 -22.21
N ASP A 329 21.59 -41.91 -21.48
CA ASP A 329 22.80 -41.08 -21.36
C ASP A 329 23.49 -40.88 -22.71
N GLU A 330 23.52 -41.92 -23.56
CA GLU A 330 24.02 -41.84 -24.94
C GLU A 330 23.26 -40.79 -25.77
N LEU A 331 21.93 -40.78 -25.68
CA LEU A 331 21.12 -39.77 -26.38
C LEU A 331 21.33 -38.37 -25.79
N ARG A 332 21.52 -38.22 -24.47
CA ARG A 332 21.82 -36.91 -23.88
C ARG A 332 23.12 -36.31 -24.42
N VAL A 333 24.17 -37.11 -24.56
CA VAL A 333 25.44 -36.66 -25.17
C VAL A 333 25.19 -36.24 -26.62
N ALA A 334 24.52 -37.08 -27.42
CA ALA A 334 24.24 -36.78 -28.83
C ALA A 334 23.42 -35.49 -29.01
N TYR A 335 22.39 -35.28 -28.18
CA TYR A 335 21.58 -34.06 -28.20
C TYR A 335 22.38 -32.82 -27.78
N CYS A 336 23.22 -32.90 -26.74
CA CYS A 336 24.07 -31.79 -26.31
C CYS A 336 25.09 -31.39 -27.39
N SER A 337 25.78 -32.36 -27.99
CA SER A 337 26.73 -32.12 -29.08
C SER A 337 26.06 -31.55 -30.32
N HIS A 338 24.88 -32.08 -30.67
CA HIS A 338 24.09 -31.58 -31.80
C HIS A 338 23.69 -30.11 -31.60
N LEU A 339 23.11 -29.79 -30.44
CA LEU A 339 22.68 -28.43 -30.12
C LEU A 339 23.84 -27.44 -30.14
N LEU A 340 24.98 -27.82 -29.54
CA LEU A 340 26.17 -26.99 -29.49
C LEU A 340 26.77 -26.73 -30.87
N ALA A 341 26.87 -27.78 -31.71
CA ALA A 341 27.40 -27.66 -33.07
C ALA A 341 26.57 -26.69 -33.92
N PHE A 342 25.24 -26.80 -33.86
CA PHE A 342 24.35 -25.92 -34.61
C PHE A 342 24.32 -24.50 -34.06
N SER A 343 24.35 -24.31 -32.74
CA SER A 343 24.43 -22.98 -32.14
C SER A 343 25.71 -22.24 -32.50
N LEU A 344 26.86 -22.93 -32.51
CA LEU A 344 28.14 -22.36 -32.96
C LEU A 344 28.19 -22.09 -34.47
N ALA A 345 27.46 -22.85 -35.28
CA ALA A 345 27.42 -22.63 -36.73
C ALA A 345 26.51 -21.45 -37.13
N LEU A 346 25.44 -21.20 -36.36
CA LEU A 346 24.44 -20.17 -36.64
C LEU A 346 24.65 -18.86 -35.87
N GLY A 347 25.56 -18.84 -34.88
CA GLY A 347 25.78 -17.67 -34.03
C GLY A 347 24.65 -17.37 -33.05
N ASP A 348 23.77 -18.34 -32.79
CA ASP A 348 22.60 -18.18 -31.92
C ASP A 348 22.64 -19.19 -30.75
N TYR A 349 22.84 -18.64 -29.56
CA TYR A 349 23.14 -19.34 -28.31
C TYR A 349 21.93 -19.45 -27.37
N SER A 350 20.77 -18.91 -27.77
CA SER A 350 19.57 -18.77 -26.92
C SER A 350 19.11 -20.08 -26.26
N HIS A 351 19.34 -21.21 -26.92
CA HIS A 351 18.91 -22.52 -26.45
C HIS A 351 19.98 -23.34 -25.71
N THR A 352 21.18 -22.81 -25.45
CA THR A 352 22.32 -23.58 -24.90
C THR A 352 22.47 -23.52 -23.38
N GLU A 353 21.60 -22.78 -22.68
CA GLU A 353 21.75 -22.43 -21.26
C GLU A 353 21.74 -23.64 -20.31
N MET A 354 21.15 -24.77 -20.70
CA MET A 354 21.10 -25.98 -19.88
C MET A 354 22.36 -26.84 -19.98
N ILE A 355 23.22 -26.64 -20.98
CA ILE A 355 24.41 -27.46 -21.21
C ILE A 355 25.37 -27.44 -20.00
N PRO A 356 25.68 -26.28 -19.38
CA PRO A 356 26.53 -26.25 -18.18
C PRO A 356 25.98 -27.05 -17.00
N ALA A 357 24.65 -27.02 -16.80
CA ALA A 357 24.00 -27.77 -15.72
C ALA A 357 24.04 -29.28 -15.97
N LEU A 358 23.87 -29.71 -17.22
CA LEU A 358 23.99 -31.11 -17.63
C LEU A 358 25.45 -31.59 -17.56
N ALA A 359 26.41 -30.76 -17.94
CA ALA A 359 27.84 -31.04 -17.82
C ALA A 359 28.28 -31.21 -16.35
N ALA A 360 27.67 -30.46 -15.41
CA ALA A 360 27.93 -30.65 -13.99
C ALA A 360 27.43 -32.01 -13.46
N GLN A 361 26.43 -32.61 -14.12
CA GLN A 361 25.84 -33.89 -13.71
C GLN A 361 26.49 -35.10 -14.42
N SER A 362 27.12 -34.90 -15.57
CA SER A 362 27.77 -35.96 -16.35
C SER A 362 29.15 -35.52 -16.86
N LYS A 363 30.18 -36.24 -16.42
CA LYS A 363 31.56 -36.02 -16.86
C LYS A 363 31.72 -36.19 -18.37
N GLU A 364 31.04 -37.14 -18.98
CA GLU A 364 31.12 -37.43 -20.41
C GLU A 364 30.57 -36.28 -21.26
N ILE A 365 29.47 -35.64 -20.80
CA ILE A 365 28.94 -34.42 -21.41
C ILE A 365 29.95 -33.26 -21.25
N ALA A 366 30.51 -33.10 -20.05
CA ALA A 366 31.47 -32.02 -19.78
C ALA A 366 32.72 -32.11 -20.66
N ASP A 367 33.32 -33.29 -20.78
CA ASP A 367 34.53 -33.51 -21.58
C ASP A 367 34.23 -33.28 -23.09
N THR A 368 33.12 -33.82 -23.60
CA THR A 368 32.71 -33.65 -25.01
C THR A 368 32.46 -32.19 -25.37
N VAL A 369 31.73 -31.45 -24.52
CA VAL A 369 31.43 -30.03 -24.72
C VAL A 369 32.70 -29.18 -24.64
N TYR A 370 33.58 -29.48 -23.70
CA TYR A 370 34.83 -28.75 -23.51
C TYR A 370 35.76 -28.89 -24.72
N GLU A 371 35.96 -30.11 -25.23
CA GLU A 371 36.79 -30.35 -26.43
C GLU A 371 36.24 -29.59 -27.64
N GLN A 372 34.93 -29.64 -27.87
CA GLN A 372 34.30 -28.94 -28.98
C GLN A 372 34.49 -27.42 -28.91
N LEU A 373 34.38 -26.83 -27.72
CA LEU A 373 34.60 -25.39 -27.51
C LEU A 373 36.07 -25.00 -27.57
N TRP A 374 36.97 -25.86 -27.08
CA TRP A 374 38.40 -25.63 -27.17
C TRP A 374 38.84 -25.51 -28.63
N THR A 375 38.44 -26.46 -29.48
CA THR A 375 38.75 -26.43 -30.92
C THR A 375 38.16 -25.18 -31.60
N ALA A 376 36.93 -24.79 -31.25
CA ALA A 376 36.31 -23.58 -31.79
C ALA A 376 37.03 -22.30 -31.34
N ALA A 377 37.50 -22.24 -30.10
CA ALA A 377 38.18 -21.08 -29.52
C ALA A 377 39.60 -20.87 -30.06
N SER A 378 40.30 -21.94 -30.43
CA SER A 378 41.62 -21.86 -31.07
C SER A 378 41.57 -21.53 -32.57
N GLY A 379 40.37 -21.54 -33.19
CA GLY A 379 40.17 -21.22 -34.60
C GLY A 379 39.60 -19.82 -34.84
N GLU A 380 38.90 -19.65 -35.97
CA GLU A 380 38.26 -18.38 -36.35
C GLU A 380 37.01 -18.03 -35.50
N ARG A 381 36.51 -18.97 -34.70
CA ARG A 381 35.29 -18.82 -33.88
C ARG A 381 35.58 -18.44 -32.42
N ALA A 382 36.73 -17.83 -32.14
CA ALA A 382 37.10 -17.39 -30.79
C ALA A 382 36.06 -16.45 -30.16
N MET A 383 35.46 -15.55 -30.95
CA MET A 383 34.44 -14.62 -30.45
C MET A 383 33.11 -15.32 -30.11
N ASP A 384 32.74 -16.34 -30.89
CA ASP A 384 31.53 -17.13 -30.64
C ASP A 384 31.66 -17.90 -29.32
N VAL A 385 32.84 -18.48 -29.07
CA VAL A 385 33.13 -19.13 -27.79
C VAL A 385 33.19 -18.11 -26.66
N TYR A 386 33.81 -16.94 -26.86
CA TYR A 386 33.83 -15.87 -25.85
C TYR A 386 32.41 -15.46 -25.44
N ASN A 387 31.54 -15.20 -26.41
CA ASN A 387 30.16 -14.79 -26.18
C ASN A 387 29.34 -15.88 -25.48
N LEU A 388 29.45 -17.13 -25.94
CA LEU A 388 28.76 -18.28 -25.38
C LEU A 388 29.19 -18.53 -23.92
N VAL A 389 30.49 -18.61 -23.67
CA VAL A 389 31.05 -18.91 -22.34
C VAL A 389 30.84 -17.74 -21.38
N SER A 390 30.95 -16.49 -21.84
CA SER A 390 30.63 -15.30 -21.05
C SER A 390 29.16 -15.34 -20.57
N ARG A 391 28.23 -15.71 -21.46
CA ARG A 391 26.81 -15.88 -21.10
C ARG A 391 26.60 -17.00 -20.07
N TRP A 392 27.27 -18.14 -20.26
CA TRP A 392 27.21 -19.25 -19.30
C TRP A 392 27.73 -18.87 -17.92
N LEU A 393 28.89 -18.20 -17.85
CA LEU A 393 29.48 -17.76 -16.58
C LEU A 393 28.62 -16.69 -15.89
N ALA A 394 27.99 -15.81 -16.66
CA ALA A 394 27.07 -14.80 -16.15
C ALA A 394 25.78 -15.36 -15.55
N GLN A 395 25.38 -16.58 -15.94
CA GLN A 395 24.13 -17.26 -15.54
C GLN A 395 24.39 -18.54 -14.72
N ALA A 396 25.64 -18.81 -14.35
CA ALA A 396 26.01 -20.06 -13.72
C ALA A 396 25.45 -20.19 -12.29
N PRO A 397 24.90 -21.35 -11.89
CA PRO A 397 24.50 -21.60 -10.52
C PRO A 397 25.73 -21.64 -9.59
N PRO A 398 25.61 -21.18 -8.33
CA PRO A 398 26.75 -20.98 -7.43
C PRO A 398 27.55 -22.24 -7.08
N ALA A 399 27.01 -23.44 -7.36
CA ALA A 399 27.65 -24.73 -7.10
C ALA A 399 28.35 -25.37 -8.32
N ALA A 400 28.32 -24.73 -9.50
CA ALA A 400 28.96 -25.28 -10.70
C ALA A 400 30.48 -25.10 -10.68
N ASP A 401 31.22 -26.12 -11.14
CA ASP A 401 32.65 -25.97 -11.41
C ASP A 401 32.86 -25.10 -12.65
N LEU A 402 33.26 -23.85 -12.42
CA LEU A 402 33.49 -22.85 -13.46
C LEU A 402 34.94 -22.78 -13.93
N SER A 403 35.85 -23.55 -13.32
CA SER A 403 37.29 -23.44 -13.58
C SER A 403 37.64 -23.64 -15.05
N ARG A 404 37.12 -24.73 -15.64
CA ARG A 404 37.34 -25.10 -17.05
C ARG A 404 36.79 -24.03 -18.01
N TRP A 405 35.60 -23.49 -17.73
CA TRP A 405 34.98 -22.47 -18.57
C TRP A 405 35.73 -21.13 -18.49
N ARG A 406 36.28 -20.76 -17.32
CA ARG A 406 37.12 -19.56 -17.16
C ARG A 406 38.39 -19.61 -18.00
N THR A 407 39.04 -20.77 -18.09
CA THR A 407 40.22 -20.95 -18.95
C THR A 407 39.88 -20.74 -20.43
N LEU A 408 38.74 -21.27 -20.89
CA LEU A 408 38.25 -21.03 -22.26
C LEU A 408 37.92 -19.56 -22.52
N LEU A 409 37.33 -18.86 -21.55
CA LEU A 409 37.04 -17.43 -21.67
C LEU A 409 38.32 -16.58 -21.76
N ALA A 410 39.31 -16.86 -20.91
CA ALA A 410 40.60 -16.17 -20.92
C ALA A 410 41.35 -16.39 -22.24
N MET A 411 41.39 -17.63 -22.71
CA MET A 411 42.03 -17.99 -23.98
C MET A 411 41.37 -17.29 -25.17
N SER A 412 40.02 -17.34 -25.26
CA SER A 412 39.27 -16.70 -26.33
C SER A 412 39.40 -15.18 -26.33
N ALA A 413 39.42 -14.53 -25.15
CA ALA A 413 39.66 -13.10 -25.02
C ALA A 413 41.06 -12.69 -25.53
N GLY A 414 42.10 -13.44 -25.14
CA GLY A 414 43.47 -13.19 -25.60
C GLY A 414 43.65 -13.43 -27.11
N ALA A 415 43.04 -14.48 -27.65
CA ALA A 415 43.05 -14.74 -29.10
C ALA A 415 42.38 -13.61 -29.89
N ARG A 416 41.21 -13.13 -29.42
CA ARG A 416 40.50 -12.03 -30.06
C ARG A 416 41.27 -10.71 -29.98
N ALA A 417 41.85 -10.40 -28.83
CA ALA A 417 42.67 -9.20 -28.67
C ALA A 417 43.85 -9.17 -29.64
N ASN A 418 44.56 -10.30 -29.80
CA ASN A 418 45.64 -10.41 -30.77
C ASN A 418 45.17 -10.22 -32.23
N GLN A 419 44.01 -10.78 -32.60
CA GLN A 419 43.44 -10.58 -33.94
C GLN A 419 43.09 -9.10 -34.20
N LEU A 420 42.65 -8.38 -33.18
CA LEU A 420 42.22 -6.98 -33.30
C LEU A 420 43.36 -5.97 -33.20
N LEU A 421 44.61 -6.39 -32.91
CA LEU A 421 45.76 -5.48 -32.84
C LEU A 421 45.98 -4.71 -34.16
N ASP A 422 45.69 -5.35 -35.30
CA ASP A 422 45.83 -4.77 -36.64
C ASP A 422 44.50 -4.25 -37.23
N ALA A 423 43.37 -4.48 -36.55
CA ALA A 423 42.03 -3.99 -36.96
C ALA A 423 41.88 -2.48 -36.74
N PRO A 424 40.77 -1.79 -37.12
CA PRO A 424 40.53 -0.38 -36.78
C PRO A 424 40.47 -0.10 -35.27
N PRO A 425 40.93 1.07 -34.78
CA PRO A 425 40.98 1.36 -33.33
C PRO A 425 39.62 1.29 -32.62
N GLN A 426 38.56 1.69 -33.31
CA GLN A 426 37.17 1.60 -32.86
C GLN A 426 36.77 0.16 -32.48
N GLU A 427 37.15 -0.83 -33.30
CA GLU A 427 36.79 -2.22 -33.06
C GLU A 427 37.52 -2.80 -31.85
N PHE A 428 38.79 -2.41 -31.66
CA PHE A 428 39.56 -2.84 -30.51
C PHE A 428 39.09 -2.16 -29.22
N ALA A 429 38.81 -0.85 -29.25
CA ALA A 429 38.23 -0.13 -28.13
C ALA A 429 36.87 -0.69 -27.72
N ALA A 430 35.99 -0.98 -28.68
CA ALA A 430 34.70 -1.61 -28.43
C ALA A 430 34.83 -2.99 -27.77
N PHE A 431 35.81 -3.80 -28.18
CA PHE A 431 36.10 -5.08 -27.53
C PHE A 431 36.55 -4.91 -26.07
N LEU A 432 37.44 -3.95 -25.79
CA LEU A 432 37.90 -3.69 -24.41
C LEU A 432 36.75 -3.20 -23.51
N GLU A 433 35.83 -2.38 -24.03
CA GLU A 433 34.64 -1.96 -23.29
C GLU A 433 33.64 -3.11 -23.07
N GLN A 434 33.45 -3.98 -24.08
CA GLN A 434 32.67 -5.23 -23.93
C GLN A 434 33.27 -6.13 -22.85
N PHE A 435 34.60 -6.22 -22.78
CA PHE A 435 35.30 -6.98 -21.76
C PHE A 435 35.03 -6.44 -20.35
N ILE A 436 35.08 -5.11 -20.15
CA ILE A 436 34.77 -4.47 -18.85
C ILE A 436 33.35 -4.84 -18.40
N ASN A 437 32.37 -4.75 -19.30
CA ASN A 437 30.97 -5.08 -18.99
C ASN A 437 30.74 -6.57 -18.69
N ALA A 438 31.55 -7.47 -19.25
CA ALA A 438 31.44 -8.91 -19.02
C ALA A 438 32.15 -9.38 -17.73
N ALA A 439 33.22 -8.69 -17.33
CA ALA A 439 34.12 -9.13 -16.28
C ALA A 439 33.68 -8.78 -14.85
N ASP A 440 32.58 -8.04 -14.65
CA ASP A 440 31.98 -7.82 -13.32
C ASP A 440 31.47 -9.11 -12.64
N LYS A 441 31.36 -10.22 -13.40
CA LYS A 441 30.82 -11.51 -12.93
C LYS A 441 31.87 -12.59 -12.69
N VAL A 442 33.13 -12.36 -13.06
CA VAL A 442 34.22 -13.36 -13.05
C VAL A 442 35.55 -12.69 -12.69
N PRO A 443 36.42 -13.31 -11.85
CA PRO A 443 37.75 -12.76 -11.60
C PRO A 443 38.62 -12.82 -12.87
N MET A 444 38.77 -11.68 -13.54
CA MET A 444 39.48 -11.54 -14.83
C MET A 444 40.72 -10.62 -14.74
N GLU A 445 41.21 -10.31 -13.54
CA GLU A 445 42.30 -9.36 -13.29
C GLU A 445 43.60 -9.67 -14.05
N GLN A 446 43.97 -10.95 -14.12
CA GLN A 446 45.16 -11.40 -14.84
C GLN A 446 45.03 -11.15 -16.35
N VAL A 447 43.85 -11.45 -16.91
CA VAL A 447 43.55 -11.24 -18.34
C VAL A 447 43.49 -9.74 -18.63
N ALA A 448 42.84 -8.95 -17.79
CA ALA A 448 42.77 -7.50 -17.93
C ALA A 448 44.18 -6.87 -17.94
N THR A 449 45.08 -7.31 -17.05
CA THR A 449 46.47 -6.82 -17.00
C THR A 449 47.23 -7.16 -18.29
N GLN A 450 47.04 -8.37 -18.84
CA GLN A 450 47.62 -8.78 -20.12
C GLN A 450 47.06 -7.95 -21.29
N LEU A 451 45.74 -7.69 -21.30
CA LEU A 451 45.10 -6.84 -22.31
C LEU A 451 45.61 -5.41 -22.24
N ILE A 452 45.78 -4.83 -21.04
CA ILE A 452 46.37 -3.49 -20.87
C ILE A 452 47.80 -3.45 -21.42
N ALA A 453 48.62 -4.46 -21.11
CA ALA A 453 50.00 -4.52 -21.60
C ALA A 453 50.06 -4.64 -23.13
N LEU A 454 49.18 -5.44 -23.72
CA LEU A 454 49.09 -5.67 -25.16
C LEU A 454 48.54 -4.44 -25.90
N ALA A 455 47.57 -3.74 -25.32
CA ALA A 455 46.97 -2.52 -25.87
C ALA A 455 47.83 -1.25 -25.68
N ARG A 456 48.85 -1.29 -24.81
CA ARG A 456 49.60 -0.11 -24.35
C ARG A 456 50.24 0.68 -25.49
N ARG A 457 50.90 0.02 -26.44
CA ARG A 457 51.53 0.70 -27.59
C ARG A 457 50.49 1.46 -28.41
N ARG A 458 49.39 0.80 -28.73
CA ARG A 458 48.31 1.37 -29.52
C ARG A 458 47.58 2.52 -28.81
N ALA A 459 47.44 2.43 -27.49
CA ALA A 459 46.89 3.49 -26.66
C ALA A 459 47.74 4.77 -26.63
N THR A 460 49.00 4.72 -27.07
CA THR A 460 49.83 5.93 -27.25
C THR A 460 49.71 6.57 -28.63
N GLU A 461 48.99 5.92 -29.56
CA GLU A 461 48.83 6.36 -30.95
C GLU A 461 47.38 6.82 -31.23
N ASP A 462 46.39 6.30 -30.50
CA ASP A 462 44.97 6.54 -30.73
C ASP A 462 44.18 6.90 -29.45
N ALA A 463 43.29 7.88 -29.56
CA ALA A 463 42.52 8.43 -28.44
C ALA A 463 41.40 7.51 -27.93
N GLU A 464 40.73 6.77 -28.81
CA GLU A 464 39.67 5.85 -28.41
C GLU A 464 40.23 4.63 -27.67
N THR A 465 41.35 4.10 -28.17
CA THR A 465 42.09 3.03 -27.51
C THR A 465 42.66 3.50 -26.17
N ALA A 466 43.20 4.74 -26.09
CA ALA A 466 43.64 5.33 -24.82
C ALA A 466 42.51 5.44 -23.80
N ARG A 467 41.31 5.85 -24.23
CA ARG A 467 40.11 5.93 -23.40
C ARG A 467 39.72 4.56 -22.83
N ALA A 468 39.66 3.54 -23.68
CA ALA A 468 39.30 2.18 -23.28
C ALA A 468 40.35 1.54 -22.36
N VAL A 469 41.64 1.76 -22.63
CA VAL A 469 42.74 1.29 -21.77
C VAL A 469 42.74 2.01 -20.42
N PHE A 470 42.45 3.30 -20.39
CA PHE A 470 42.30 4.05 -19.13
C PHE A 470 41.14 3.51 -18.29
N LEU A 471 39.97 3.24 -18.89
CA LEU A 471 38.85 2.60 -18.19
C LEU A 471 39.24 1.22 -17.66
N LEU A 472 39.87 0.38 -18.48
CA LEU A 472 40.33 -0.94 -18.06
C LEU A 472 41.33 -0.85 -16.89
N ALA A 473 42.22 0.13 -16.91
CA ALA A 473 43.16 0.42 -15.84
C ALA A 473 42.48 0.84 -14.53
N VAL A 474 41.47 1.72 -14.61
CA VAL A 474 40.67 2.16 -13.46
C VAL A 474 39.98 0.97 -12.78
N TYR A 475 39.46 0.03 -13.57
CA TYR A 475 38.75 -1.16 -13.06
C TYR A 475 39.66 -2.18 -12.39
N TYR A 476 40.78 -2.52 -13.04
CA TYR A 476 41.59 -3.70 -12.67
C TYR A 476 42.98 -3.41 -12.09
N LEU A 477 43.56 -2.23 -12.29
CA LEU A 477 44.87 -1.92 -11.73
C LEU A 477 44.80 -1.39 -10.29
N SER A 478 45.89 -1.56 -9.55
CA SER A 478 46.11 -0.85 -8.28
C SER A 478 46.38 0.64 -8.54
N LEU A 479 46.13 1.49 -7.54
CA LEU A 479 46.31 2.95 -7.67
C LEU A 479 47.72 3.32 -8.16
N GLY A 480 48.77 2.69 -7.60
CA GLY A 480 50.15 2.94 -8.02
C GLY A 480 50.46 2.48 -9.47
N ASN A 481 49.79 1.45 -9.98
CA ASN A 481 49.95 1.01 -11.37
C ASN A 481 49.20 1.95 -12.34
N LEU A 482 48.02 2.42 -11.94
CA LEU A 482 47.26 3.42 -12.68
C LEU A 482 48.06 4.72 -12.80
N GLN A 483 48.64 5.21 -11.69
CA GLN A 483 49.49 6.40 -11.68
C GLN A 483 50.69 6.27 -12.62
N ARG A 484 51.34 5.09 -12.65
CA ARG A 484 52.47 4.82 -13.55
C ARG A 484 52.08 4.85 -15.02
N LEU A 485 50.94 4.25 -15.39
CA LEU A 485 50.43 4.27 -16.77
C LEU A 485 50.14 5.71 -17.21
N VAL A 486 49.49 6.50 -16.35
CA VAL A 486 49.06 7.87 -16.66
C VAL A 486 50.25 8.86 -16.66
N ALA A 487 51.36 8.53 -15.99
CA ALA A 487 52.57 9.35 -16.01
C ALA A 487 53.30 9.32 -17.37
N GLU A 488 52.96 8.39 -18.27
CA GLU A 488 53.52 8.34 -19.62
C GLU A 488 52.95 9.47 -20.49
N SER A 489 53.78 10.43 -20.86
CA SER A 489 53.35 11.63 -21.60
C SER A 489 52.65 11.31 -22.93
N ALA A 490 53.11 10.27 -23.63
CA ALA A 490 52.49 9.80 -24.87
C ALA A 490 51.07 9.26 -24.65
N PHE A 491 50.83 8.50 -23.58
CA PHE A 491 49.49 8.03 -23.23
C PHE A 491 48.60 9.18 -22.73
N GLN A 492 49.14 10.06 -21.89
CA GLN A 492 48.43 11.22 -21.35
C GLN A 492 47.92 12.15 -22.45
N ALA A 493 48.68 12.35 -23.54
CA ALA A 493 48.30 13.22 -24.64
C ALA A 493 46.98 12.81 -25.31
N HIS A 494 46.65 11.52 -25.30
CA HIS A 494 45.48 10.93 -25.95
C HIS A 494 44.26 10.74 -25.02
N LEU A 495 44.38 11.09 -23.72
CA LEU A 495 43.25 11.05 -22.79
C LEU A 495 42.25 12.20 -23.01
N PRO A 496 40.98 12.05 -22.55
CA PRO A 496 39.98 13.12 -22.63
C PRO A 496 40.48 14.44 -21.99
N LEU A 497 40.06 15.57 -22.56
CA LEU A 497 40.53 16.90 -22.13
C LEU A 497 40.35 17.14 -20.62
N SER A 498 39.19 16.80 -20.05
CA SER A 498 38.92 16.99 -18.62
C SER A 498 39.84 16.16 -17.71
N VAL A 499 40.26 14.96 -18.14
CA VAL A 499 41.25 14.16 -17.41
C VAL A 499 42.61 14.84 -17.49
N ARG A 500 43.01 15.31 -18.68
CA ARG A 500 44.28 16.03 -18.86
C ARG A 500 44.35 17.32 -18.03
N GLU A 501 43.22 18.02 -17.88
CA GLU A 501 43.09 19.20 -17.00
C GLU A 501 43.22 18.84 -15.51
N LEU A 502 42.72 17.67 -15.08
CA LEU A 502 42.80 17.21 -13.70
C LEU A 502 44.23 16.80 -13.27
N LEU A 503 44.98 16.13 -14.15
CA LEU A 503 46.26 15.49 -13.80
C LEU A 503 47.33 16.42 -13.21
N PRO A 504 47.52 17.67 -13.68
CA PRO A 504 48.42 18.63 -13.03
C PRO A 504 48.05 18.94 -11.58
N HIS A 505 46.76 18.83 -11.23
CA HIS A 505 46.27 19.07 -9.88
C HIS A 505 46.30 17.82 -8.98
N LEU A 506 46.45 16.61 -9.53
CA LEU A 506 46.61 15.35 -8.77
C LEU A 506 48.06 15.12 -8.30
N ARG A 507 48.67 16.18 -7.76
CA ARG A 507 50.03 16.18 -7.18
C ARG A 507 50.02 16.96 -5.87
N ALA A 508 50.89 16.56 -4.94
CA ALA A 508 50.95 17.15 -3.60
C ALA A 508 51.43 18.62 -3.60
N ASP A 509 52.23 19.02 -4.57
CA ASP A 509 52.87 20.33 -4.73
C ASP A 509 52.08 21.32 -5.59
N ALA A 510 50.94 20.92 -6.15
CA ALA A 510 50.15 21.79 -7.01
C ALA A 510 49.44 22.93 -6.23
N PRO A 511 49.21 24.09 -6.89
CA PRO A 511 48.68 25.29 -6.23
C PRO A 511 47.27 25.07 -5.67
N LYS A 512 47.01 25.67 -4.49
CA LYS A 512 45.72 25.70 -3.80
C LYS A 512 45.10 27.12 -3.88
N PRO A 513 43.77 27.27 -4.04
CA PRO A 513 42.77 26.21 -4.22
C PRO A 513 42.76 25.64 -5.65
N ALA A 514 42.32 24.38 -5.79
CA ALA A 514 42.05 23.80 -7.09
C ALA A 514 40.93 24.53 -7.85
N PRO A 515 40.91 24.48 -9.20
CA PRO A 515 39.78 24.98 -9.97
C PRO A 515 38.50 24.17 -9.68
N PRO A 516 37.31 24.79 -9.75
CA PRO A 516 36.06 24.13 -9.42
C PRO A 516 35.67 23.06 -10.45
N ASN A 517 35.01 22.02 -9.97
CA ASN A 517 34.39 20.89 -10.66
C ASN A 517 35.34 20.03 -11.49
N VAL A 518 36.66 20.19 -11.35
CA VAL A 518 37.65 19.50 -12.20
C VAL A 518 37.62 17.98 -11.99
N LEU A 519 37.45 17.53 -10.74
CA LEU A 519 37.37 16.11 -10.41
C LEU A 519 36.06 15.48 -10.94
N ALA A 520 34.93 16.15 -10.77
CA ALA A 520 33.63 15.70 -11.29
C ALA A 520 33.61 15.63 -12.83
N ARG A 521 34.08 16.69 -13.52
CA ARG A 521 34.16 16.73 -14.99
C ARG A 521 35.07 15.66 -15.59
N ALA A 522 36.14 15.29 -14.88
CA ALA A 522 37.01 14.19 -15.31
C ALA A 522 36.30 12.83 -15.22
N ALA A 523 35.49 12.60 -14.19
CA ALA A 523 34.69 11.38 -14.06
C ALA A 523 33.55 11.31 -15.08
N GLU A 524 32.90 12.42 -15.40
CA GLU A 524 31.79 12.49 -16.37
C GLU A 524 32.19 12.22 -17.82
N ALA A 525 33.46 12.44 -18.18
CA ALA A 525 33.95 12.30 -19.55
C ALA A 525 33.84 10.87 -20.14
N PHE A 526 33.51 9.87 -19.32
CA PHE A 526 33.38 8.47 -19.73
C PHE A 526 31.93 7.95 -19.64
N GLY A 527 30.95 8.84 -19.45
CA GLY A 527 29.52 8.51 -19.42
C GLY A 527 29.03 8.00 -18.06
N GLU A 528 27.71 8.01 -17.88
CA GLU A 528 27.05 7.73 -16.59
C GLU A 528 27.33 6.31 -16.06
N VAL A 529 27.52 5.33 -16.96
CA VAL A 529 27.76 3.92 -16.59
C VAL A 529 29.07 3.76 -15.81
N HIS A 530 30.13 4.46 -16.21
CA HIS A 530 31.46 4.31 -15.61
C HIS A 530 31.78 5.39 -14.56
N GLN A 531 30.98 6.46 -14.50
CA GLN A 531 31.18 7.59 -13.58
C GLN A 531 31.36 7.17 -12.11
N PRO A 532 30.56 6.25 -11.51
CA PRO A 532 30.73 5.87 -10.10
C PRO A 532 32.11 5.23 -9.82
N MET A 533 32.59 4.41 -10.74
CA MET A 533 33.90 3.77 -10.59
C MET A 533 35.05 4.78 -10.72
N LEU A 534 34.92 5.71 -11.66
CA LEU A 534 35.90 6.78 -11.88
C LEU A 534 35.97 7.76 -10.72
N ILE A 535 34.82 8.26 -10.24
CA ILE A 535 34.79 9.19 -9.11
C ILE A 535 35.45 8.56 -7.88
N GLY A 536 35.14 7.29 -7.58
CA GLY A 536 35.76 6.57 -6.46
C GLY A 536 37.29 6.47 -6.59
N ARG A 537 37.80 6.13 -7.78
CA ARG A 537 39.25 6.01 -8.02
C ARG A 537 39.99 7.34 -8.07
N LEU A 538 39.40 8.37 -8.66
CA LEU A 538 40.00 9.71 -8.73
C LEU A 538 39.99 10.38 -7.36
N THR A 539 38.96 10.16 -6.55
CA THR A 539 38.93 10.60 -5.15
C THR A 539 39.96 9.86 -4.31
N ASP A 540 40.11 8.54 -4.46
CA ASP A 540 41.16 7.75 -3.80
C ASP A 540 42.56 8.32 -4.14
N TRP A 541 42.79 8.65 -5.42
CA TRP A 541 44.01 9.35 -5.83
C TRP A 541 44.14 10.71 -5.13
N ALA A 542 43.13 11.58 -5.20
CA ALA A 542 43.18 12.92 -4.59
C ALA A 542 43.48 12.88 -3.08
N ILE A 543 42.88 11.95 -2.34
CA ILE A 543 43.13 11.73 -0.91
C ILE A 543 44.57 11.23 -0.69
N SER A 544 45.05 10.27 -1.50
CA SER A 544 46.42 9.73 -1.37
C SER A 544 47.52 10.80 -1.54
N VAL A 545 47.24 11.89 -2.27
CA VAL A 545 48.15 13.03 -2.46
C VAL A 545 47.81 14.25 -1.60
N GLN A 546 46.92 14.12 -0.61
CA GLN A 546 46.49 15.18 0.32
C GLN A 546 45.89 16.43 -0.38
N ARG A 547 45.11 16.19 -1.45
CA ARG A 547 44.41 17.22 -2.24
C ARG A 547 42.90 17.18 -2.04
N SER A 548 42.46 17.29 -0.79
CA SER A 548 41.04 17.37 -0.42
C SER A 548 40.34 18.62 -1.00
N ASP A 549 41.08 19.65 -1.39
CA ASP A 549 40.57 20.83 -2.08
C ASP A 549 39.99 20.55 -3.49
N LEU A 550 40.27 19.37 -4.07
CA LEU A 550 39.63 18.89 -5.31
C LEU A 550 38.21 18.34 -5.08
N ILE A 551 37.80 18.13 -3.83
CA ILE A 551 36.51 17.54 -3.47
C ILE A 551 35.54 18.68 -3.12
N ASP A 552 34.99 19.29 -4.17
CA ASP A 552 33.97 20.33 -4.07
C ASP A 552 32.54 19.77 -4.02
N THR A 553 31.55 20.66 -4.09
CA THR A 553 30.11 20.30 -4.03
C THR A 553 29.68 19.31 -5.12
N GLU A 554 30.21 19.42 -6.34
CA GLU A 554 29.88 18.52 -7.45
C GLU A 554 30.55 17.15 -7.29
N ALA A 555 31.80 17.14 -6.81
CA ALA A 555 32.48 15.90 -6.43
C ALA A 555 31.73 15.17 -5.29
N LEU A 556 31.29 15.89 -4.24
CA LEU A 556 30.48 15.32 -3.16
C LEU A 556 29.15 14.77 -3.68
N SER A 557 28.49 15.46 -4.61
CA SER A 557 27.25 14.96 -5.24
C SER A 557 27.48 13.67 -6.02
N SER A 558 28.59 13.57 -6.75
CA SER A 558 29.00 12.34 -7.44
C SER A 558 29.37 11.21 -6.47
N LEU A 559 29.99 11.53 -5.33
CA LEU A 559 30.29 10.57 -4.27
C LEU A 559 29.03 10.05 -3.58
N ILE A 560 28.00 10.87 -3.40
CA ILE A 560 26.69 10.41 -2.90
C ILE A 560 26.07 9.40 -3.87
N LYS A 561 26.11 9.67 -5.18
CA LYS A 561 25.64 8.69 -6.20
C LYS A 561 26.43 7.39 -6.13
N LEU A 562 27.76 7.45 -5.97
CA LEU A 562 28.61 6.27 -5.74
C LEU A 562 28.22 5.52 -4.46
N ALA A 563 28.05 6.23 -3.34
CA ALA A 563 27.71 5.67 -2.04
C ALA A 563 26.41 4.85 -2.05
N MET A 564 25.44 5.29 -2.86
CA MET A 564 24.14 4.63 -3.07
C MET A 564 24.16 3.51 -4.12
N SER A 565 25.24 3.39 -4.90
CA SER A 565 25.40 2.35 -5.92
C SER A 565 25.91 1.03 -5.33
N PRO A 566 25.80 -0.11 -6.04
CA PRO A 566 26.40 -1.38 -5.62
C PRO A 566 27.92 -1.29 -5.37
N LEU A 567 28.61 -0.35 -6.02
CA LEU A 567 30.05 -0.12 -5.86
C LEU A 567 30.40 0.65 -4.57
N GLY A 568 29.43 1.22 -3.87
CA GLY A 568 29.67 2.01 -2.65
C GLY A 568 30.42 1.22 -1.58
N ALA A 569 30.16 -0.09 -1.45
CA ALA A 569 30.89 -0.96 -0.51
C ALA A 569 32.38 -1.09 -0.82
N ARG A 570 32.77 -1.07 -2.11
CA ARG A 570 34.18 -1.15 -2.54
C ARG A 570 34.98 0.09 -2.12
N PHE A 571 34.32 1.24 -2.09
CA PHE A 571 34.95 2.54 -1.81
C PHE A 571 34.63 3.08 -0.41
N ASP A 572 34.11 2.26 0.50
CA ASP A 572 33.67 2.72 1.83
C ASP A 572 34.80 3.36 2.65
N GLN A 573 36.02 2.82 2.56
CA GLN A 573 37.19 3.39 3.21
C GLN A 573 37.60 4.74 2.61
N VAL A 574 37.51 4.87 1.28
CA VAL A 574 37.81 6.14 0.59
C VAL A 574 36.79 7.20 1.01
N ILE A 575 35.50 6.84 1.03
CA ILE A 575 34.43 7.72 1.50
C ILE A 575 34.68 8.11 2.97
N GLN A 576 35.07 7.18 3.83
CA GLN A 576 35.42 7.49 5.23
C GLN A 576 36.56 8.52 5.30
N ASN A 577 37.65 8.33 4.57
CA ASN A 577 38.77 9.27 4.58
C ASN A 577 38.35 10.68 4.11
N VAL A 578 37.47 10.76 3.09
CA VAL A 578 36.91 12.05 2.63
C VAL A 578 36.09 12.71 3.73
N LEU A 579 35.24 11.95 4.42
CA LEU A 579 34.43 12.44 5.52
C LEU A 579 35.31 12.96 6.67
N ASP A 580 36.36 12.23 7.04
CA ASP A 580 37.29 12.63 8.10
C ASP A 580 38.05 13.92 7.74
N ASP A 581 38.59 14.01 6.51
CA ASP A 581 39.35 15.18 6.05
C ASP A 581 38.48 16.45 5.92
N LEU A 582 37.25 16.31 5.40
CA LEU A 582 36.36 17.44 5.15
C LEU A 582 35.56 17.86 6.38
N SER A 583 35.37 16.98 7.38
CA SER A 583 34.69 17.32 8.64
C SER A 583 35.57 18.12 9.60
N ALA A 584 36.84 18.37 9.28
CA ALA A 584 37.70 19.24 10.06
C ALA A 584 37.17 20.69 10.07
N LEU A 585 37.13 21.32 11.25
CA LEU A 585 36.50 22.63 11.46
C LEU A 585 37.08 23.76 10.59
N ASN A 586 38.38 23.71 10.26
CA ASN A 586 39.00 24.69 9.37
C ASN A 586 38.50 24.54 7.92
N THR A 587 38.24 23.31 7.48
CA THR A 587 37.69 23.00 6.15
C THR A 587 36.22 23.35 6.08
N LEU A 588 35.43 22.98 7.09
CA LEU A 588 34.00 23.34 7.14
C LEU A 588 33.79 24.86 7.08
N ARG A 589 34.64 25.66 7.73
CA ARG A 589 34.51 27.13 7.69
C ARG A 589 34.68 27.76 6.30
N SER A 590 35.43 27.12 5.41
CA SER A 590 35.63 27.60 4.03
C SER A 590 34.61 27.05 3.03
N MET A 591 33.79 26.08 3.45
CA MET A 591 32.79 25.42 2.60
C MET A 591 31.46 26.20 2.53
N SER A 592 30.73 26.01 1.43
CA SER A 592 29.39 26.56 1.25
C SER A 592 28.35 25.76 2.05
N ALA A 593 27.17 26.35 2.29
CA ALA A 593 26.07 25.65 2.95
C ALA A 593 25.61 24.40 2.16
N GLU A 594 25.66 24.46 0.83
CA GLU A 594 25.35 23.31 -0.02
C GLU A 594 26.36 22.18 0.18
N ALA A 595 27.66 22.51 0.25
CA ALA A 595 28.70 21.53 0.51
C ALA A 595 28.55 20.86 1.89
N HIS A 596 28.15 21.62 2.93
CA HIS A 596 27.77 21.03 4.23
C HIS A 596 26.61 20.05 4.10
N SER A 597 25.56 20.41 3.36
CA SER A 597 24.39 19.54 3.13
C SER A 597 24.79 18.23 2.45
N LYS A 598 25.64 18.31 1.41
CA LYS A 598 26.14 17.13 0.70
C LYS A 598 27.03 16.27 1.59
N LEU A 599 27.89 16.87 2.41
CA LEU A 599 28.74 16.13 3.35
C LEU A 599 27.90 15.36 4.38
N ILE A 600 26.88 16.00 4.97
CA ILE A 600 25.93 15.34 5.87
C ILE A 600 25.17 14.22 5.12
N THR A 601 24.70 14.50 3.90
CA THR A 601 24.00 13.51 3.07
C THR A 601 24.87 12.29 2.76
N LEU A 602 26.19 12.48 2.61
CA LEU A 602 27.13 11.39 2.38
C LEU A 602 27.27 10.46 3.60
N HIS A 603 27.31 11.01 4.83
CA HIS A 603 27.21 10.19 6.05
C HIS A 603 25.88 9.41 6.10
N LEU A 604 24.78 10.08 5.80
CA LEU A 604 23.44 9.48 5.78
C LEU A 604 23.35 8.33 4.76
N ALA A 605 23.87 8.52 3.55
CA ALA A 605 23.88 7.52 2.47
C ALA A 605 24.67 6.24 2.82
N ARG A 606 25.67 6.34 3.71
CA ARG A 606 26.43 5.18 4.20
C ARG A 606 25.84 4.56 5.48
N GLY A 607 24.68 5.03 5.94
CA GLY A 607 24.02 4.53 7.14
C GLY A 607 24.68 4.97 8.45
N ARG A 608 25.60 5.95 8.42
CA ARG A 608 26.34 6.44 9.58
C ARG A 608 25.59 7.58 10.27
N TYR A 609 24.40 7.26 10.79
CA TYR A 609 23.47 8.29 11.27
C TYR A 609 23.98 9.08 12.47
N TYR A 610 24.65 8.43 13.43
CA TYR A 610 25.17 9.13 14.62
C TYR A 610 26.28 10.12 14.28
N GLU A 611 27.20 9.75 13.39
CA GLU A 611 28.26 10.64 12.89
C GLU A 611 27.66 11.83 12.12
N ALA A 612 26.59 11.59 11.34
CA ALA A 612 25.85 12.67 10.68
C ALA A 612 25.27 13.66 11.71
N VAL A 613 24.73 13.17 12.83
CA VAL A 613 24.22 14.01 13.92
C VAL A 613 25.34 14.80 14.59
N GLU A 614 26.51 14.20 14.82
CA GLU A 614 27.69 14.90 15.36
C GLU A 614 28.15 16.03 14.44
N LEU A 615 28.25 15.77 13.14
CA LEU A 615 28.61 16.79 12.14
C LEU A 615 27.55 17.91 12.06
N ILE A 616 26.26 17.55 12.09
CA ILE A 616 25.16 18.52 12.16
C ILE A 616 25.31 19.41 13.40
N THR A 617 25.56 18.81 14.55
CA THR A 617 25.70 19.52 15.82
C THR A 617 26.90 20.46 15.78
N LEU A 618 28.05 19.98 15.29
CA LEU A 618 29.24 20.78 15.07
C LEU A 618 28.96 21.99 14.15
N CYS A 619 28.28 21.78 13.02
CA CYS A 619 27.96 22.87 12.09
C CYS A 619 27.04 23.91 12.75
N LEU A 620 26.00 23.47 13.45
CA LEU A 620 25.03 24.37 14.09
C LEU A 620 25.65 25.15 15.24
N ASP A 621 26.49 24.49 16.03
CA ASP A 621 27.14 25.08 17.21
C ASP A 621 28.41 25.84 16.88
N THR A 622 28.96 25.79 15.67
CA THR A 622 30.21 26.54 15.35
C THR A 622 30.07 27.49 14.17
N ILE A 623 29.26 27.16 13.16
CA ILE A 623 29.15 27.92 11.91
C ILE A 623 27.83 28.71 11.86
N TYR A 624 26.73 28.10 12.27
CA TYR A 624 25.37 28.66 12.14
C TYR A 624 24.83 29.24 13.46
N GLN A 625 25.67 29.99 14.18
CA GLN A 625 25.26 30.69 15.40
C GLN A 625 24.68 32.10 15.14
N GLY A 626 24.01 32.66 16.16
CA GLY A 626 23.50 34.04 16.15
C GLY A 626 22.58 34.34 14.96
N ALA A 627 22.94 35.33 14.15
CA ALA A 627 22.16 35.73 12.97
C ALA A 627 22.07 34.66 11.87
N ARG A 628 22.90 33.61 11.90
CA ARG A 628 22.91 32.52 10.91
C ARG A 628 22.09 31.29 11.32
N GLN A 629 21.38 31.32 12.45
CA GLN A 629 20.58 30.19 12.92
C GLN A 629 19.48 29.78 11.93
N THR A 630 18.89 30.74 11.22
CA THR A 630 17.89 30.48 10.17
C THR A 630 18.49 29.72 8.98
N GLN A 631 19.74 30.03 8.61
CA GLN A 631 20.47 29.29 7.56
C GLN A 631 20.78 27.86 8.00
N GLY A 632 21.11 27.65 9.28
CA GLY A 632 21.32 26.31 9.84
C GLY A 632 20.04 25.47 9.89
N ALA A 633 18.89 26.09 10.17
CA ALA A 633 17.60 25.43 10.11
C ALA A 633 17.22 25.03 8.66
N GLU A 634 17.44 25.93 7.71
CA GLU A 634 17.21 25.64 6.29
C GLU A 634 18.16 24.55 5.76
N LEU A 635 19.42 24.54 6.19
CA LEU A 635 20.37 23.47 5.88
C LEU A 635 19.83 22.08 6.25
N LEU A 636 19.22 21.94 7.43
CA LEU A 636 18.63 20.65 7.83
C LEU A 636 17.43 20.28 6.97
N ARG A 637 16.57 21.26 6.67
CA ARG A 637 15.40 21.03 5.81
C ARG A 637 15.81 20.56 4.42
N THR A 638 16.78 21.23 3.77
CA THR A 638 17.26 20.86 2.44
C THR A 638 17.95 19.49 2.46
N THR A 639 18.78 19.22 3.46
CA THR A 639 19.49 17.94 3.60
C THR A 639 18.53 16.76 3.69
N PHE A 640 17.51 16.82 4.56
CA PHE A 640 16.55 15.71 4.71
C PHE A 640 15.51 15.65 3.59
N ARG A 641 15.28 16.76 2.88
CA ARG A 641 14.43 16.79 1.67
C ARG A 641 15.12 16.08 0.50
N ASP A 642 16.39 16.40 0.27
CA ASP A 642 17.12 15.98 -0.92
C ASP A 642 17.94 14.69 -0.68
N ALA A 643 17.92 14.15 0.55
CA ALA A 643 18.59 12.89 0.89
C ALA A 643 18.07 11.71 0.04
N PRO A 644 18.94 10.93 -0.64
CA PRO A 644 18.53 9.82 -1.49
C PRO A 644 18.26 8.53 -0.70
N LEU A 645 17.61 8.62 0.46
CA LEU A 645 17.32 7.47 1.33
C LEU A 645 15.93 6.87 1.05
N GLY A 646 15.79 5.56 1.21
CA GLY A 646 14.49 4.91 1.35
C GLY A 646 13.77 5.36 2.63
N ILE A 647 12.45 5.12 2.69
CA ILE A 647 11.65 5.51 3.86
C ILE A 647 12.14 4.84 5.17
N PRO A 648 12.49 3.53 5.20
CA PRO A 648 13.02 2.90 6.40
C PRO A 648 14.31 3.54 6.90
N GLU A 649 15.26 3.79 6.01
CA GLU A 649 16.56 4.39 6.34
C GLU A 649 16.38 5.85 6.81
N LEU A 650 15.48 6.59 6.17
CA LEU A 650 15.13 7.96 6.56
C LEU A 650 14.54 8.02 7.98
N LEU A 651 13.65 7.08 8.32
CA LEU A 651 13.09 6.98 9.67
C LEU A 651 14.17 6.66 10.71
N SER A 652 15.12 5.78 10.39
CA SER A 652 16.28 5.50 11.26
C SER A 652 17.16 6.74 11.46
N ALA A 653 17.45 7.48 10.39
CA ALA A 653 18.23 8.72 10.46
C ALA A 653 17.54 9.80 11.32
N LEU A 654 16.24 10.01 11.12
CA LEU A 654 15.47 10.95 11.93
C LEU A 654 15.38 10.49 13.40
N THR A 655 15.31 9.19 13.67
CA THR A 655 15.32 8.66 15.04
C THR A 655 16.65 8.93 15.73
N ALA A 656 17.79 8.80 15.03
CA ALA A 656 19.10 9.18 15.57
C ALA A 656 19.13 10.68 15.94
N LEU A 657 18.55 11.56 15.11
CA LEU A 657 18.43 12.98 15.43
C LEU A 657 17.58 13.25 16.68
N GLN A 658 16.54 12.45 16.93
CA GLN A 658 15.68 12.66 18.11
C GLN A 658 16.42 12.37 19.42
N ASN A 659 17.38 11.46 19.40
CA ASN A 659 18.19 11.10 20.56
C ASN A 659 19.38 12.04 20.79
N SER A 660 19.43 13.18 20.09
CA SER A 660 20.52 14.15 20.16
C SER A 660 20.19 15.38 21.00
N SER A 661 21.19 16.24 21.22
CA SER A 661 21.05 17.53 21.91
C SER A 661 20.40 18.63 21.06
N LEU A 662 19.92 18.32 19.85
CA LEU A 662 19.38 19.31 18.93
C LEU A 662 18.09 19.96 19.45
N ARG A 663 17.98 21.26 19.21
CA ARG A 663 16.84 22.07 19.64
C ARG A 663 15.57 21.65 18.90
N PRO A 664 14.37 21.82 19.49
CA PRO A 664 13.10 21.49 18.84
C PRO A 664 12.92 22.10 17.45
N VAL A 665 13.33 23.35 17.25
CA VAL A 665 13.29 24.04 15.94
C VAL A 665 14.07 23.26 14.89
N GLN A 666 15.31 22.86 15.19
CA GLN A 666 16.19 22.16 14.26
C GLN A 666 15.60 20.79 13.87
N ARG A 667 15.06 20.07 14.85
CA ARG A 667 14.37 18.79 14.62
C ARG A 667 13.11 18.96 13.77
N ALA A 668 12.32 20.00 14.02
CA ALA A 668 11.13 20.29 13.22
C ALA A 668 11.47 20.60 11.75
N HIS A 669 12.58 21.28 11.47
CA HIS A 669 13.04 21.52 10.09
C HIS A 669 13.52 20.24 9.40
N ALA A 670 14.20 19.33 10.10
CA ALA A 670 14.57 18.01 9.56
C ALA A 670 13.33 17.14 9.27
N ASP A 671 12.38 17.08 10.20
CA ASP A 671 11.11 16.37 10.03
C ASP A 671 10.30 16.95 8.84
N LEU A 672 10.23 18.29 8.72
CA LEU A 672 9.58 18.94 7.58
C LEU A 672 10.28 18.65 6.25
N GLY A 673 11.61 18.71 6.21
CA GLY A 673 12.39 18.39 5.01
C GLY A 673 12.10 16.97 4.53
N ALA A 674 12.11 15.99 5.44
CA ALA A 674 11.78 14.60 5.15
C ALA A 674 10.36 14.43 4.58
N LEU A 675 9.37 15.12 5.15
CA LEU A 675 7.99 15.09 4.66
C LEU A 675 7.86 15.70 3.25
N GLU A 676 8.52 16.83 3.00
CA GLU A 676 8.51 17.49 1.70
C GLU A 676 9.21 16.64 0.62
N GLY A 677 10.36 16.05 0.94
CA GLY A 677 11.13 15.23 0.02
C GLY A 677 10.46 13.92 -0.39
N ARG A 678 9.41 13.51 0.34
CA ARG A 678 8.61 12.31 0.06
C ARG A 678 7.15 12.63 -0.23
N ASN A 679 6.84 13.88 -0.56
CA ASN A 679 5.48 14.33 -0.90
C ASN A 679 4.42 13.91 0.14
N TRP A 680 4.78 13.93 1.43
CA TRP A 680 3.88 13.59 2.54
C TRP A 680 3.33 12.15 2.48
N ASP A 681 4.17 11.19 2.06
CA ASP A 681 3.83 9.76 2.02
C ASP A 681 3.23 9.24 3.35
N ALA A 682 2.23 8.36 3.25
CA ALA A 682 1.54 7.78 4.40
C ALA A 682 2.46 6.95 5.32
N ALA A 683 3.52 6.34 4.78
CA ALA A 683 4.50 5.59 5.55
C ALA A 683 5.33 6.49 6.51
N LEU A 684 5.29 7.82 6.34
CA LEU A 684 5.90 8.80 7.24
C LEU A 684 4.99 9.26 8.38
N GLN A 685 3.92 8.52 8.71
CA GLN A 685 3.07 8.81 9.87
C GLN A 685 3.86 9.08 11.17
N PRO A 686 4.91 8.32 11.52
CA PRO A 686 5.69 8.60 12.72
C PRO A 686 6.34 9.99 12.71
N VAL A 687 6.66 10.53 11.52
CA VAL A 687 7.25 11.87 11.37
C VAL A 687 6.17 12.94 11.54
N THR A 688 4.98 12.75 10.99
CA THR A 688 3.87 13.70 11.16
C THR A 688 3.38 13.73 12.62
N ASP A 689 3.32 12.58 13.28
CA ASP A 689 2.99 12.48 14.71
C ASP A 689 3.98 13.25 15.59
N ARG A 690 5.28 13.12 15.33
CA ARG A 690 6.32 13.89 16.04
C ARG A 690 6.21 15.38 15.77
N LEU A 691 6.05 15.79 14.51
CA LEU A 691 5.96 17.20 14.16
C LEU A 691 4.71 17.85 14.76
N SER A 692 3.57 17.14 14.77
CA SER A 692 2.34 17.61 15.42
C SER A 692 2.51 17.76 16.93
N ALA A 693 3.23 16.83 17.57
CA ALA A 693 3.54 16.91 18.99
C ALA A 693 4.47 18.09 19.31
N LEU A 694 5.48 18.36 18.47
CA LEU A 694 6.35 19.52 18.62
C LEU A 694 5.56 20.84 18.55
N PHE A 695 4.70 21.00 17.54
CA PHE A 695 3.86 22.20 17.42
C PHE A 695 2.86 22.35 18.56
N TYR A 696 2.30 21.25 19.06
CA TYR A 696 1.39 21.29 20.20
C TYR A 696 2.08 21.73 21.50
N ASN A 697 3.28 21.19 21.75
CA ASN A 697 4.04 21.49 22.96
C ASN A 697 4.62 22.91 22.95
N ASP A 698 5.06 23.41 21.78
CA ASP A 698 5.51 24.78 21.59
C ASP A 698 4.93 25.40 20.31
N PRO A 699 3.74 26.04 20.41
CA PRO A 699 3.09 26.69 19.28
C PRO A 699 3.92 27.80 18.61
N ARG A 700 4.92 28.37 19.31
CA ARG A 700 5.77 29.43 18.74
C ARG A 700 6.69 28.89 17.65
N LEU A 701 6.94 27.57 17.60
CA LEU A 701 7.68 26.92 16.52
C LEU A 701 7.03 27.15 15.15
N ILE A 702 5.70 27.35 15.10
CA ILE A 702 4.97 27.63 13.85
C ILE A 702 5.46 28.93 13.20
N ALA A 703 5.91 29.92 13.98
CA ALA A 703 6.48 31.16 13.44
C ALA A 703 7.78 30.93 12.65
N VAL A 704 8.60 29.99 13.11
CA VAL A 704 9.94 29.72 12.53
C VAL A 704 9.85 28.68 11.42
N VAL A 705 9.07 27.62 11.62
CA VAL A 705 8.89 26.53 10.65
C VAL A 705 7.92 26.92 9.52
N GLY A 706 6.94 27.78 9.85
CA GLY A 706 6.01 28.38 8.90
C GLY A 706 4.57 27.87 9.03
N VAL A 707 3.61 28.81 8.99
CA VAL A 707 2.16 28.54 9.02
C VAL A 707 1.71 27.59 7.91
N GLY A 708 2.30 27.72 6.71
CA GLY A 708 2.00 26.84 5.58
C GLY A 708 2.33 25.37 5.85
N ALA A 709 3.39 25.09 6.61
CA ALA A 709 3.76 23.73 7.00
C ALA A 709 2.77 23.14 8.01
N ALA A 710 2.36 23.92 9.02
CA ALA A 710 1.34 23.50 9.98
C ALA A 710 -0.03 23.23 9.32
N LEU A 711 -0.44 24.08 8.37
CA LEU A 711 -1.66 23.84 7.60
C LEU A 711 -1.56 22.61 6.68
N ARG A 712 -0.39 22.34 6.08
CA ARG A 712 -0.17 21.10 5.32
C ARG A 712 -0.22 19.86 6.22
N LEU A 713 0.36 19.94 7.42
CA LEU A 713 0.28 18.86 8.41
C LEU A 713 -1.18 18.57 8.82
N LEU A 714 -1.97 19.62 9.04
CA LEU A 714 -3.41 19.48 9.28
C LEU A 714 -4.14 18.84 8.09
N LYS A 715 -3.84 19.25 6.85
CA LYS A 715 -4.40 18.62 5.64
C LYS A 715 -4.01 17.15 5.52
N ALA A 716 -2.77 16.79 5.86
CA ALA A 716 -2.33 15.40 5.85
C ALA A 716 -3.11 14.55 6.87
N ALA A 717 -3.28 15.05 8.10
CA ALA A 717 -4.11 14.39 9.11
C ALA A 717 -5.58 14.22 8.65
N VAL A 718 -6.15 15.25 8.01
CA VAL A 718 -7.50 15.21 7.43
C VAL A 718 -7.62 14.17 6.31
N HIS A 719 -6.65 14.11 5.38
CA HIS A 719 -6.64 13.11 4.31
C HIS A 719 -6.58 11.68 4.85
N ARG A 720 -5.83 11.46 5.95
CA ARG A 720 -5.73 10.16 6.64
C ARG A 720 -6.90 9.87 7.57
N LYS A 721 -7.79 10.85 7.80
CA LYS A 721 -8.88 10.77 8.78
C LYS A 721 -8.41 10.52 10.21
N ASP A 722 -7.25 11.07 10.58
CA ASP A 722 -6.73 11.02 11.95
C ASP A 722 -7.30 12.19 12.77
N SER A 723 -8.29 11.90 13.61
CA SER A 723 -8.96 12.91 14.44
C SER A 723 -8.04 13.48 15.53
N VAL A 724 -7.16 12.66 16.10
CA VAL A 724 -6.29 13.06 17.23
C VAL A 724 -5.23 14.03 16.74
N GLU A 725 -4.56 13.69 15.64
CA GLU A 725 -3.54 14.54 15.03
C GLU A 725 -4.15 15.84 14.51
N ALA A 726 -5.31 15.78 13.83
CA ALA A 726 -5.97 16.97 13.30
C ALA A 726 -6.36 17.97 14.41
N LEU A 727 -6.95 17.48 15.51
CA LEU A 727 -7.31 18.34 16.64
C LEU A 727 -6.08 18.90 17.37
N ARG A 728 -5.01 18.09 17.49
CA ARG A 728 -3.74 18.52 18.07
C ARG A 728 -3.13 19.69 17.28
N VAL A 729 -3.08 19.58 15.95
CA VAL A 729 -2.54 20.64 15.08
C VAL A 729 -3.45 21.86 15.06
N LEU A 730 -4.78 21.69 15.05
CA LEU A 730 -5.71 22.81 15.19
C LEU A 730 -5.47 23.59 16.48
N ASN A 731 -5.31 22.90 17.61
CA ASN A 731 -5.05 23.53 18.90
C ASN A 731 -3.69 24.28 18.91
N ALA A 732 -2.66 23.70 18.29
CA ALA A 732 -1.37 24.37 18.10
C ALA A 732 -1.52 25.68 17.28
N LEU A 733 -2.27 25.64 16.17
CA LEU A 733 -2.54 26.81 15.33
C LEU A 733 -3.36 27.88 16.08
N ALA A 734 -4.39 27.48 16.83
CA ALA A 734 -5.20 28.38 17.64
C ALA A 734 -4.38 29.03 18.77
N SER A 735 -3.54 28.25 19.44
CA SER A 735 -2.62 28.74 20.48
C SER A 735 -1.56 29.68 19.91
N TYR A 736 -1.08 29.41 18.69
CA TYR A 736 -0.17 30.31 17.99
C TYR A 736 -0.86 31.62 17.59
N ALA A 737 -2.11 31.57 17.13
CA ALA A 737 -2.89 32.76 16.77
C ALA A 737 -3.07 33.73 17.96
N LEU A 738 -3.09 33.22 19.20
CA LEU A 738 -3.14 34.06 20.42
C LEU A 738 -1.90 34.95 20.61
N THR A 739 -0.80 34.68 19.89
CA THR A 739 0.44 35.47 19.99
C THR A 739 0.44 36.74 19.13
N PHE A 740 -0.60 36.96 18.33
CA PHE A 740 -0.70 38.10 17.42
C PHE A 740 -1.14 39.31 18.24
N SER A 741 -0.33 40.38 18.32
CA SER A 741 -0.66 41.56 19.14
C SER A 741 -1.62 42.53 18.44
N ASP A 742 -1.39 42.83 17.15
CA ASP A 742 -2.09 43.89 16.41
C ASP A 742 -2.65 43.43 15.04
N GLN A 743 -2.73 42.11 14.84
CA GLN A 743 -3.14 41.49 13.57
C GLN A 743 -4.40 40.66 13.74
N GLU A 744 -5.46 41.29 14.27
CA GLU A 744 -6.71 40.63 14.66
C GLU A 744 -7.35 39.82 13.53
N LEU A 745 -7.37 40.39 12.32
CA LEU A 745 -7.97 39.75 11.16
C LEU A 745 -7.18 38.50 10.75
N GLN A 746 -5.85 38.57 10.76
CA GLN A 746 -5.00 37.43 10.37
C GLN A 746 -5.08 36.28 11.38
N ALA A 747 -5.14 36.60 12.67
CA ALA A 747 -5.30 35.59 13.72
C ALA A 747 -6.64 34.84 13.57
N ALA A 748 -7.73 35.58 13.35
CA ALA A 748 -9.05 34.99 13.13
C ALA A 748 -9.15 34.23 11.79
N GLU A 749 -8.52 34.72 10.72
CA GLU A 749 -8.44 34.03 9.43
C GLU A 749 -7.68 32.69 9.53
N LEU A 750 -6.59 32.63 10.29
CA LEU A 750 -5.83 31.40 10.51
C LEU A 750 -6.69 30.34 11.22
N VAL A 751 -7.35 30.71 12.31
CA VAL A 751 -8.25 29.81 13.05
C VAL A 751 -9.41 29.34 12.17
N CYS A 752 -10.00 30.25 11.39
CA CYS A 752 -11.05 29.92 10.43
C CYS A 752 -10.56 28.95 9.36
N GLN A 753 -9.41 29.22 8.75
CA GLN A 753 -8.83 28.36 7.72
C GLN A 753 -8.54 26.96 8.26
N ALA A 754 -7.98 26.85 9.47
CA ALA A 754 -7.68 25.57 10.10
C ALA A 754 -8.97 24.79 10.43
N TYR A 755 -9.97 25.43 11.03
CA TYR A 755 -11.25 24.79 11.36
C TYR A 755 -12.00 24.29 10.13
N ASN A 756 -11.98 25.05 9.03
CA ASN A 756 -12.66 24.67 7.79
C ASN A 756 -12.13 23.37 7.17
N LEU A 757 -10.90 22.94 7.51
CA LEU A 757 -10.34 21.68 7.03
C LEU A 757 -10.96 20.44 7.74
N LEU A 758 -11.70 20.61 8.83
CA LEU A 758 -12.27 19.51 9.63
C LEU A 758 -13.66 19.04 9.17
N ASP A 759 -14.09 19.40 7.96
CA ASP A 759 -15.45 19.14 7.44
C ASP A 759 -15.76 17.64 7.17
N TRP A 760 -14.78 16.74 7.31
CA TRP A 760 -14.90 15.33 6.94
C TRP A 760 -15.62 14.43 7.97
N SER A 761 -15.78 14.87 9.23
CA SER A 761 -16.49 14.14 10.29
C SER A 761 -17.27 15.09 11.19
N ALA A 762 -18.50 14.71 11.56
CA ALA A 762 -19.32 15.49 12.47
C ALA A 762 -18.71 15.55 13.88
N GLU A 763 -18.16 14.44 14.39
CA GLU A 763 -17.54 14.38 15.71
C GLU A 763 -16.29 15.27 15.79
N VAL A 764 -15.43 15.21 14.77
CA VAL A 764 -14.20 16.03 14.70
C VAL A 764 -14.53 17.51 14.52
N ARG A 765 -15.58 17.82 13.76
CA ARG A 765 -16.07 19.19 13.60
C ARG A 765 -16.60 19.77 14.92
N THR A 766 -17.30 18.96 15.72
CA THR A 766 -17.77 19.35 17.05
C THR A 766 -16.60 19.57 18.00
N ALA A 767 -15.66 18.62 18.09
CA ALA A 767 -14.47 18.77 18.94
C ALA A 767 -13.58 19.95 18.49
N GLY A 768 -13.46 20.18 17.17
CA GLY A 768 -12.76 21.34 16.62
C GLY A 768 -13.47 22.66 16.97
N LEU A 769 -14.80 22.66 17.06
CA LEU A 769 -15.56 23.85 17.46
C LEU A 769 -15.20 24.25 18.88
N ASP A 770 -15.02 23.28 19.78
CA ASP A 770 -14.62 23.55 21.16
C ASP A 770 -13.21 24.17 21.24
N VAL A 771 -12.29 23.80 20.35
CA VAL A 771 -10.97 24.47 20.23
C VAL A 771 -11.13 25.93 19.80
N VAL A 772 -12.02 26.21 18.83
CA VAL A 772 -12.33 27.59 18.40
C VAL A 772 -13.00 28.38 19.53
N ARG A 773 -13.88 27.75 20.32
CA ARG A 773 -14.51 28.36 21.50
C ARG A 773 -13.48 28.69 22.58
N ASP A 774 -12.52 27.80 22.85
CA ASP A 774 -11.39 28.07 23.75
C ASP A 774 -10.56 29.28 23.27
N TYR A 775 -10.26 29.33 21.96
CA TYR A 775 -9.58 30.49 21.36
C TYR A 775 -10.35 31.79 21.62
N ILE A 776 -11.66 31.83 21.34
CA ILE A 776 -12.49 33.02 21.59
C ILE A 776 -12.39 33.45 23.06
N ARG A 777 -12.53 32.51 24.00
CA ARG A 777 -12.50 32.80 25.45
C ARG A 777 -11.19 33.47 25.87
N ARG A 778 -10.06 33.05 25.29
CA ARG A 778 -8.70 33.49 25.68
C ARG A 778 -8.16 34.66 24.86
N ALA A 779 -8.62 34.84 23.63
CA ALA A 779 -8.15 35.90 22.74
C ALA A 779 -8.55 37.29 23.27
N PRO A 780 -7.79 38.36 22.94
CA PRO A 780 -8.22 39.75 23.14
C PRO A 780 -9.61 40.02 22.55
N ALA A 781 -10.37 40.95 23.13
CA ALA A 781 -11.79 41.13 22.80
C ALA A 781 -12.02 41.48 21.32
N GLU A 782 -11.13 42.30 20.75
CA GLU A 782 -11.20 42.73 19.36
C GLU A 782 -10.95 41.58 18.39
N GLN A 783 -9.99 40.70 18.71
CA GLN A 783 -9.70 39.47 17.96
C GLN A 783 -10.86 38.48 18.03
N ALA A 784 -11.33 38.20 19.24
CA ALA A 784 -12.44 37.29 19.50
C ALA A 784 -13.72 37.71 18.76
N ALA A 785 -13.95 39.01 18.58
CA ALA A 785 -15.12 39.55 17.88
C ALA A 785 -15.17 39.19 16.39
N LYS A 786 -14.02 38.95 15.74
CA LYS A 786 -13.95 38.65 14.30
C LYS A 786 -14.30 37.18 13.99
N VAL A 787 -14.07 36.28 14.95
CA VAL A 787 -14.18 34.83 14.76
C VAL A 787 -15.61 34.37 14.43
N PRO A 788 -16.68 34.78 15.16
CA PRO A 788 -18.04 34.34 14.85
C PRO A 788 -18.45 34.68 13.42
N GLN A 789 -18.12 35.89 12.94
CA GLN A 789 -18.45 36.31 11.57
C GLN A 789 -17.65 35.50 10.53
N LEU A 790 -16.34 35.37 10.71
CA LEU A 790 -15.48 34.70 9.71
C LEU A 790 -15.68 33.18 9.64
N VAL A 791 -15.89 32.53 10.78
CA VAL A 791 -16.10 31.08 10.86
C VAL A 791 -17.56 30.73 10.59
N GLY A 792 -18.49 31.43 11.25
CA GLY A 792 -19.92 31.17 11.17
C GLY A 792 -20.51 31.41 9.79
N LEU A 793 -20.11 32.48 9.08
CA LEU A 793 -20.60 32.72 7.71
C LEU A 793 -20.21 31.61 6.72
N ARG A 794 -19.09 30.92 6.96
CA ARG A 794 -18.60 29.84 6.07
C ARG A 794 -19.13 28.46 6.47
N GLN A 795 -19.40 28.24 7.75
CA GLN A 795 -19.77 26.93 8.31
C GLN A 795 -21.28 26.77 8.60
N GLY A 796 -22.04 27.84 8.44
CA GLY A 796 -23.50 27.84 8.58
C GLY A 796 -23.99 28.43 9.90
N GLU A 797 -25.31 28.61 9.95
CA GLU A 797 -25.99 29.39 10.99
C GLU A 797 -25.83 28.81 12.40
N ALA A 798 -25.81 27.48 12.55
CA ALA A 798 -25.66 26.83 13.85
C ALA A 798 -24.27 27.10 14.48
N VAL A 799 -23.20 27.04 13.67
CA VAL A 799 -21.83 27.34 14.12
C VAL A 799 -21.68 28.82 14.45
N TYR A 800 -22.27 29.69 13.62
CA TYR A 800 -22.33 31.12 13.90
C TYR A 800 -22.97 31.40 15.27
N LYS A 801 -24.17 30.83 15.52
CA LYS A 801 -24.92 30.99 16.77
C LYS A 801 -24.13 30.49 17.99
N ALA A 802 -23.46 29.34 17.87
CA ALA A 802 -22.61 28.80 18.93
C ALA A 802 -21.43 29.72 19.27
N LEU A 803 -20.69 30.19 18.26
CA LEU A 803 -19.54 31.07 18.47
C LEU A 803 -19.95 32.48 18.95
N GLU A 804 -21.09 32.99 18.48
CA GLU A 804 -21.67 34.24 18.97
C GLU A 804 -22.05 34.13 20.46
N ALA A 805 -22.67 33.01 20.86
CA ALA A 805 -22.96 32.74 22.26
C ALA A 805 -21.69 32.69 23.12
N THR A 806 -20.64 31.99 22.66
CA THR A 806 -19.32 31.97 23.32
C THR A 806 -18.74 33.38 23.47
N TYR A 807 -18.76 34.18 22.42
CA TYR A 807 -18.26 35.56 22.47
C TYR A 807 -19.07 36.44 23.44
N ARG A 808 -20.40 36.30 23.46
CA ARG A 808 -21.28 37.03 24.39
C ARG A 808 -21.02 36.66 25.84
N VAL A 809 -20.93 35.36 26.15
CA VAL A 809 -20.63 34.90 27.51
C VAL A 809 -19.25 35.38 27.95
N ARG A 810 -18.24 35.31 27.06
CA ARG A 810 -16.91 35.88 27.29
C ARG A 810 -16.96 37.37 27.64
N LEU A 811 -17.78 38.17 26.95
CA LEU A 811 -17.95 39.59 27.26
C LEU A 811 -18.55 39.79 28.65
N VAL A 812 -19.52 38.98 29.06
CA VAL A 812 -20.12 39.03 30.40
C VAL A 812 -19.11 38.65 31.49
N THR A 813 -18.31 37.60 31.26
CA THR A 813 -17.29 37.15 32.22
C THR A 813 -16.01 37.97 32.17
N GLY A 814 -15.89 38.92 31.24
CA GLY A 814 -14.68 39.72 31.04
C GLY A 814 -13.47 38.91 30.55
N GLY A 815 -13.70 37.73 29.97
CA GLY A 815 -12.63 36.78 29.61
C GLY A 815 -11.96 36.09 30.80
N ALA A 816 -12.50 36.26 32.01
CA ALA A 816 -11.98 35.64 33.23
C ALA A 816 -12.56 34.23 33.43
N ASP A 817 -11.86 33.42 34.24
CA ASP A 817 -12.42 32.15 34.72
C ASP A 817 -13.63 32.37 35.64
N PHE A 818 -14.41 31.30 35.87
CA PHE A 818 -15.62 31.37 36.71
C PHE A 818 -15.32 31.72 38.18
N GLY A 819 -14.10 31.51 38.68
CA GLY A 819 -13.72 31.90 40.02
C GLY A 819 -13.60 33.41 40.15
N VAL A 820 -12.87 34.05 39.25
CA VAL A 820 -12.72 35.51 39.18
C VAL A 820 -14.05 36.18 38.85
N PHE A 821 -14.81 35.61 37.90
CA PHE A 821 -16.16 36.11 37.59
C PHE A 821 -17.09 36.04 38.82
N ALA A 822 -16.99 34.98 39.63
CA ALA A 822 -17.78 34.85 40.84
C ALA A 822 -17.41 35.88 41.90
N GLU A 823 -16.12 36.18 42.08
CA GLU A 823 -15.66 37.27 42.96
C GLU A 823 -16.23 38.61 42.47
N GLN A 824 -16.12 38.91 41.17
CA GLN A 824 -16.67 40.14 40.58
C GLN A 824 -18.18 40.26 40.81
N ALA A 825 -18.94 39.19 40.56
CA ALA A 825 -20.39 39.14 40.76
C ALA A 825 -20.77 39.33 42.24
N GLN A 826 -20.08 38.66 43.16
CA GLN A 826 -20.31 38.79 44.60
C GLN A 826 -19.98 40.18 45.10
N THR A 827 -18.82 40.72 44.72
CA THR A 827 -18.41 42.08 45.08
C THR A 827 -19.39 43.12 44.54
N ALA A 828 -19.84 42.99 43.29
CA ALA A 828 -20.85 43.86 42.70
C ALA A 828 -22.18 43.77 43.45
N ALA A 829 -22.65 42.57 43.76
CA ALA A 829 -23.87 42.36 44.51
C ALA A 829 -23.81 43.06 45.88
N LEU A 830 -22.76 42.81 46.67
CA LEU A 830 -22.60 43.38 48.00
C LEU A 830 -22.51 44.91 47.97
N LEU A 831 -21.64 45.48 47.13
CA LEU A 831 -21.45 46.92 47.04
C LEU A 831 -22.73 47.64 46.59
N LEU A 832 -23.38 47.15 45.52
CA LEU A 832 -24.56 47.79 44.97
C LEU A 832 -25.79 47.62 45.87
N MET A 833 -25.95 46.45 46.52
CA MET A 833 -27.04 46.22 47.47
C MET A 833 -26.90 47.11 48.71
N ASP A 834 -25.69 47.28 49.24
CA ASP A 834 -25.44 48.17 50.38
C ASP A 834 -25.81 49.62 50.08
N ILE A 835 -25.44 50.11 48.89
CA ILE A 835 -25.78 51.45 48.42
C ILE A 835 -27.29 51.58 48.19
N ALA A 836 -27.91 50.57 47.56
CA ALA A 836 -29.35 50.56 47.30
C ALA A 836 -30.15 50.56 48.61
N ALA A 837 -29.78 49.72 49.57
CA ALA A 837 -30.41 49.63 50.88
C ALA A 837 -30.25 50.94 51.68
N TYR A 838 -29.10 51.62 51.57
CA TYR A 838 -28.89 52.93 52.21
C TYR A 838 -29.87 53.98 51.69
N TYR A 839 -30.03 54.10 50.36
CA TYR A 839 -30.93 55.06 49.74
C TYR A 839 -32.42 54.68 49.79
N GLU A 840 -32.75 53.44 50.17
CA GLU A 840 -34.14 53.01 50.38
C GLU A 840 -34.62 53.26 51.80
N ASN A 841 -33.75 53.06 52.80
CA ASN A 841 -34.10 53.21 54.22
C ASN A 841 -34.08 54.67 54.72
N GLU A 842 -33.45 55.60 53.99
CA GLU A 842 -33.48 57.03 54.33
C GLU A 842 -34.66 57.76 53.66
N ARG A 843 -35.46 58.49 54.47
CA ARG A 843 -36.61 59.30 53.97
C ARG A 843 -36.20 60.44 53.04
N GLN A 844 -34.96 60.91 53.12
CA GLN A 844 -34.39 61.98 52.30
C GLN A 844 -32.94 61.62 51.93
N PRO A 845 -32.44 62.01 50.75
CA PRO A 845 -31.06 61.75 50.37
C PRO A 845 -30.08 62.46 51.33
N PRO A 846 -28.90 61.88 51.61
CA PRO A 846 -27.94 62.46 52.54
C PRO A 846 -27.45 63.84 52.05
N ASP A 847 -27.25 64.77 52.98
CA ASP A 847 -26.63 66.06 52.69
C ASP A 847 -25.11 65.93 52.52
N ILE A 848 -24.49 66.98 51.98
CA ILE A 848 -23.05 66.99 51.70
C ILE A 848 -22.21 66.75 52.97
N PRO A 849 -22.50 67.36 54.15
CA PRO A 849 -21.79 67.06 55.39
C PRO A 849 -21.87 65.59 55.79
N LYS A 850 -23.04 64.95 55.69
CA LYS A 850 -23.22 63.54 56.01
C LYS A 850 -22.45 62.63 55.04
N LEU A 851 -22.41 62.97 53.75
CA LEU A 851 -21.61 62.24 52.77
C LEU A 851 -20.10 62.37 53.02
N ARG A 852 -19.61 63.57 53.36
CA ARG A 852 -18.20 63.77 53.73
C ARG A 852 -17.84 62.96 54.98
N ARG A 853 -18.68 63.02 56.01
CA ARG A 853 -18.53 62.22 57.23
C ARG A 853 -18.52 60.71 56.94
N ASN A 854 -19.34 60.24 56.01
CA ASN A 854 -19.35 58.83 55.60
C ASN A 854 -18.01 58.39 54.99
N ILE A 855 -17.26 59.29 54.35
CA ILE A 855 -15.93 58.99 53.79
C ILE A 855 -14.83 59.20 54.83
N GLU A 856 -14.89 60.26 55.62
CA GLU A 856 -13.87 60.61 56.63
C GLU A 856 -13.77 59.57 57.76
N VAL A 857 -14.86 58.86 58.04
CA VAL A 857 -14.89 57.75 59.03
C VAL A 857 -14.27 56.46 58.47
N MET A 858 -14.06 56.35 57.16
CA MET A 858 -13.44 55.17 56.55
C MET A 858 -11.96 55.11 56.92
N SER A 859 -11.49 53.93 57.34
CA SER A 859 -10.08 53.69 57.63
C SER A 859 -9.25 53.51 56.35
N GLY A 860 -7.93 53.71 56.46
CA GLY A 860 -6.97 53.56 55.36
C GLY A 860 -6.63 54.87 54.64
N GLY A 861 -5.55 54.88 53.86
CA GLY A 861 -5.10 56.02 53.07
C GLY A 861 -4.83 55.61 51.63
N LEU A 862 -5.14 56.51 50.70
CA LEU A 862 -4.92 56.33 49.25
C LEU A 862 -3.85 57.30 48.76
N SER A 863 -2.95 56.82 47.90
CA SER A 863 -2.06 57.65 47.10
C SER A 863 -2.84 58.51 46.09
N GLU A 864 -2.19 59.52 45.51
CA GLU A 864 -2.84 60.37 44.50
C GLU A 864 -3.30 59.58 43.27
N ALA A 865 -2.49 58.62 42.80
CA ALA A 865 -2.85 57.74 41.69
C ALA A 865 -4.06 56.84 42.03
N GLU A 866 -4.11 56.30 43.24
CA GLU A 866 -5.23 55.49 43.72
C GLU A 866 -6.52 56.30 43.89
N ARG A 867 -6.42 57.55 44.36
CA ARG A 867 -7.56 58.48 44.41
C ARG A 867 -8.10 58.81 43.03
N ARG A 868 -7.22 59.03 42.04
CA ARG A 868 -7.62 59.22 40.64
C ARG A 868 -8.34 58.00 40.10
N ARG A 869 -7.80 56.79 40.29
CA ARG A 869 -8.46 55.53 39.90
C ARG A 869 -9.82 55.34 40.57
N LEU A 870 -9.93 55.64 41.88
CA LEU A 870 -11.21 55.57 42.59
C LEU A 870 -12.24 56.55 41.99
N SER A 871 -11.78 57.75 41.67
CA SER A 871 -12.59 58.80 41.03
C SER A 871 -13.09 58.38 39.64
N GLU A 872 -12.20 57.80 38.82
CA GLU A 872 -12.53 57.25 37.50
C GLU A 872 -13.52 56.08 37.61
N ASN A 873 -13.26 55.13 38.50
CA ASN A 873 -14.14 53.99 38.73
C ASN A 873 -15.54 54.43 39.17
N ALA A 874 -15.67 55.49 39.99
CA ALA A 874 -16.96 56.03 40.39
C ALA A 874 -17.78 56.53 39.19
N ILE A 875 -17.14 57.26 38.27
CA ILE A 875 -17.79 57.72 37.03
C ILE A 875 -18.20 56.51 36.18
N LEU A 876 -17.27 55.59 35.94
CA LEU A 876 -17.49 54.41 35.11
C LEU A 876 -18.65 53.55 35.64
N ILE A 877 -18.73 53.34 36.95
CA ILE A 877 -19.84 52.61 37.58
C ILE A 877 -21.16 53.36 37.39
N SER A 878 -21.21 54.66 37.69
CA SER A 878 -22.44 55.45 37.55
C SER A 878 -22.99 55.43 36.13
N GLU A 879 -22.12 55.67 35.14
CA GLU A 879 -22.49 55.67 33.73
C GLU A 879 -22.93 54.27 33.26
N ALA A 880 -22.24 53.22 33.71
CA ALA A 880 -22.59 51.87 33.32
C ALA A 880 -23.94 51.42 33.92
N LEU A 881 -24.19 51.71 35.21
CA LEU A 881 -25.47 51.44 35.86
C LEU A 881 -26.63 52.17 35.18
N LEU A 882 -26.45 53.47 34.88
CA LEU A 882 -27.47 54.25 34.19
C LEU A 882 -27.78 53.67 32.80
N LYS A 883 -26.74 53.36 32.01
CA LYS A 883 -26.92 52.78 30.67
C LYS A 883 -27.59 51.39 30.72
N LEU A 884 -27.21 50.53 31.67
CA LEU A 884 -27.84 49.21 31.84
C LEU A 884 -29.33 49.34 32.15
N TYR A 885 -29.67 50.24 33.07
CA TYR A 885 -31.04 50.54 33.43
C TYR A 885 -31.85 51.13 32.26
N GLN A 886 -31.32 52.13 31.57
CA GLN A 886 -31.95 52.77 30.41
C GLN A 886 -32.25 51.76 29.30
N ARG A 887 -31.27 50.89 28.96
CA ARG A 887 -31.45 49.85 27.96
C ARG A 887 -32.53 48.84 28.37
N HIS A 888 -32.60 48.49 29.66
CA HIS A 888 -33.65 47.62 30.18
C HIS A 888 -35.03 48.30 30.10
N GLN A 889 -35.17 49.53 30.59
CA GLN A 889 -36.42 50.28 30.51
C GLN A 889 -36.90 50.51 29.07
N LYS A 890 -36.00 50.86 28.15
CA LYS A 890 -36.35 51.05 26.72
C LYS A 890 -37.01 49.80 26.12
N ARG A 891 -36.57 48.59 26.54
CA ARG A 891 -37.08 47.31 26.04
C ARG A 891 -38.37 46.85 26.75
N PHE A 892 -38.60 47.27 27.99
CA PHE A 892 -39.65 46.70 28.85
C PHE A 892 -40.68 47.68 29.45
N SER A 893 -40.46 49.00 29.39
CA SER A 893 -41.32 50.03 30.01
C SER A 893 -42.76 50.09 29.50
N ARG A 894 -43.01 49.62 28.27
CA ARG A 894 -44.34 49.63 27.64
C ARG A 894 -45.16 48.36 27.89
N ARG A 895 -44.61 47.39 28.62
CA ARG A 895 -45.27 46.09 28.87
C ARG A 895 -46.14 46.15 30.12
N SER A 896 -47.23 45.39 30.12
CA SER A 896 -48.08 45.26 31.31
C SER A 896 -47.37 44.47 32.42
N ARG A 897 -47.83 44.63 33.67
CA ARG A 897 -47.28 43.86 34.80
C ARG A 897 -47.36 42.35 34.58
N GLN A 898 -48.48 41.87 34.02
CA GLN A 898 -48.67 40.45 33.70
C GLN A 898 -47.69 39.95 32.62
N GLU A 899 -47.40 40.77 31.61
CA GLU A 899 -46.41 40.44 30.57
C GLU A 899 -44.98 40.38 31.10
N LEU A 900 -44.63 41.25 32.06
CA LEU A 900 -43.33 41.23 32.72
C LEU A 900 -43.18 40.01 33.62
N GLU A 901 -44.20 39.66 34.40
CA GLU A 901 -44.22 38.45 35.25
C GLU A 901 -44.14 37.17 34.39
N ALA A 902 -44.90 37.10 33.29
CA ALA A 902 -44.83 35.98 32.35
C ALA A 902 -43.45 35.85 31.70
N ARG A 903 -42.81 36.97 31.34
CA ARG A 903 -41.45 36.98 30.80
C ARG A 903 -40.41 36.54 31.82
N GLN A 904 -40.50 37.00 33.07
CA GLN A 904 -39.60 36.55 34.14
C GLN A 904 -39.72 35.05 34.39
N ALA A 905 -40.95 34.52 34.36
CA ALA A 905 -41.18 33.08 34.47
C ALA A 905 -40.59 32.31 33.28
N ALA A 906 -40.71 32.82 32.05
CA ALA A 906 -40.11 32.23 30.87
C ALA A 906 -38.56 32.30 30.88
N LEU A 907 -37.99 33.40 31.40
CA LEU A 907 -36.54 33.54 31.60
C LEU A 907 -36.03 32.53 32.64
N ALA A 908 -36.77 32.33 33.73
CA ALA A 908 -36.41 31.38 34.79
C ALA A 908 -36.42 29.92 34.29
N ARG A 909 -37.35 29.58 33.38
CA ARG A 909 -37.41 28.28 32.72
C ARG A 909 -36.43 28.13 31.54
N SER A 910 -35.62 29.16 31.25
CA SER A 910 -34.78 29.21 30.04
C SER A 910 -35.56 28.95 28.75
N GLU A 911 -36.75 29.53 28.62
CA GLU A 911 -37.61 29.50 27.41
C GLU A 911 -37.45 30.76 26.55
N THR A 912 -36.86 31.83 27.09
CA THR A 912 -36.61 33.08 26.37
C THR A 912 -35.19 33.59 26.57
N VAL A 913 -34.64 34.21 25.52
CA VAL A 913 -33.29 34.81 25.50
C VAL A 913 -33.24 36.08 26.35
N PRO A 914 -32.18 36.28 27.16
CA PRO A 914 -31.96 37.54 27.86
C PRO A 914 -31.73 38.69 26.87
N GLN A 915 -32.55 39.74 26.97
CA GLN A 915 -32.51 40.91 26.09
C GLN A 915 -31.91 42.14 26.78
N SER A 916 -31.34 42.04 27.97
CA SER A 916 -30.62 43.15 28.60
C SER A 916 -29.56 42.63 29.54
N GLY A 917 -28.53 43.41 29.85
CA GLY A 917 -27.50 42.99 30.82
C GLY A 917 -28.11 42.59 32.18
N ILE A 918 -29.22 43.21 32.56
CA ILE A 918 -29.97 42.87 33.79
C ILE A 918 -30.63 41.48 33.67
N GLU A 919 -31.32 41.22 32.56
CA GLU A 919 -31.89 39.87 32.30
C GLU A 919 -30.79 38.81 32.15
N MET A 920 -29.63 39.15 31.60
CA MET A 920 -28.49 38.23 31.48
C MET A 920 -28.00 37.78 32.86
N LEU A 921 -27.85 38.71 33.81
CA LEU A 921 -27.50 38.38 35.20
C LEU A 921 -28.58 37.51 35.88
N GLN A 922 -29.86 37.84 35.67
CA GLN A 922 -30.97 37.06 36.23
C GLN A 922 -30.98 35.64 35.66
N TRP A 923 -30.89 35.51 34.34
CA TRP A 923 -30.87 34.23 33.64
C TRP A 923 -29.67 33.36 34.06
N LEU A 924 -28.45 33.91 34.04
CA LEU A 924 -27.26 33.20 34.50
C LEU A 924 -27.38 32.76 35.96
N GLY A 925 -27.85 33.67 36.83
CA GLY A 925 -28.04 33.38 38.25
C GLY A 925 -29.09 32.31 38.52
N ILE A 926 -30.18 32.27 37.76
CA ILE A 926 -31.22 31.24 37.88
C ILE A 926 -30.71 29.90 37.34
N ARG A 927 -30.03 29.91 36.19
CA ARG A 927 -29.49 28.69 35.56
C ARG A 927 -28.44 28.02 36.45
N LEU A 928 -27.45 28.77 36.93
CA LEU A 928 -26.41 28.25 37.85
C LEU A 928 -26.99 27.87 39.22
N GLY A 929 -28.11 28.50 39.61
CA GLY A 929 -28.86 28.19 40.83
C GLY A 929 -29.86 27.04 40.69
N GLU A 930 -29.81 26.26 39.61
CA GLU A 930 -30.72 25.12 39.35
C GLU A 930 -32.21 25.52 39.38
N GLY A 931 -32.53 26.68 38.82
CA GLY A 931 -33.90 27.20 38.76
C GLY A 931 -34.35 27.96 40.02
N ARG A 932 -33.50 28.08 41.04
CA ARG A 932 -33.83 28.80 42.28
C ARG A 932 -33.78 30.32 42.08
N THR A 933 -34.83 30.99 42.54
CA THR A 933 -34.89 32.45 42.60
C THR A 933 -34.52 32.94 44.00
N TYR A 934 -33.58 33.87 44.10
CA TYR A 934 -33.14 34.48 45.35
C TYR A 934 -33.70 35.90 45.44
N LEU A 935 -34.64 36.12 46.36
CA LEU A 935 -35.24 37.44 46.55
C LEU A 935 -34.27 38.38 47.30
N PRO A 936 -33.94 39.54 46.71
CA PRO A 936 -33.07 40.52 47.35
C PRO A 936 -33.73 41.09 48.62
N ARG A 937 -32.99 41.16 49.72
CA ARG A 937 -33.42 41.88 50.93
C ARG A 937 -32.71 43.23 50.99
N PHE A 938 -33.44 44.32 50.74
CA PHE A 938 -32.93 45.69 50.88
C PHE A 938 -33.06 46.21 52.32
N GLN A 939 -32.75 45.37 53.31
CA GLN A 939 -32.81 45.69 54.73
C GLN A 939 -31.38 45.65 55.30
N ARG A 940 -30.99 46.66 56.09
CA ARG A 940 -29.68 46.70 56.74
C ARG A 940 -29.76 46.22 58.18
N GLU A 941 -28.91 45.27 58.56
CA GLU A 941 -28.79 44.79 59.96
C GLU A 941 -27.78 45.62 60.80
N ALA A 942 -26.81 46.33 60.21
CA ALA A 942 -25.94 47.27 60.95
C ALA A 942 -25.25 48.36 60.07
N ALA A 943 -24.98 49.51 60.72
CA ALA A 943 -24.26 50.74 60.31
C ALA A 943 -25.02 51.85 59.54
N ASN A 944 -24.99 53.07 60.11
CA ASN A 944 -25.53 54.33 59.59
C ASN A 944 -24.71 54.95 58.42
N TYR A 945 -23.63 54.30 57.97
CA TYR A 945 -22.69 54.86 56.99
C TYR A 945 -22.88 54.26 55.58
N LEU A 946 -22.78 55.09 54.53
CA LEU A 946 -23.04 54.71 53.13
C LEU A 946 -22.30 53.43 52.67
N PHE A 947 -21.00 53.29 52.96
CA PHE A 947 -20.19 52.12 52.54
C PHE A 947 -20.06 51.01 53.58
N GLY A 948 -20.88 51.03 54.64
CA GLY A 948 -20.80 50.06 55.73
C GLY A 948 -19.49 50.18 56.50
N THR A 949 -18.81 49.05 56.74
CA THR A 949 -17.53 48.96 57.48
C THR A 949 -16.28 48.98 56.59
N ARG A 950 -16.43 49.29 55.29
CA ARG A 950 -15.33 49.26 54.31
C ARG A 950 -14.25 50.31 54.60
N SER A 951 -12.99 49.94 54.36
CA SER A 951 -11.86 50.86 54.27
C SER A 951 -11.76 51.48 52.87
N LEU A 952 -11.01 52.58 52.72
CA LEU A 952 -10.80 53.23 51.41
C LEU A 952 -10.11 52.30 50.40
N ASN A 953 -9.14 51.49 50.85
CA ASN A 953 -8.43 50.53 50.01
C ASN A 953 -9.36 49.39 49.54
N MET A 954 -10.25 48.93 50.42
CA MET A 954 -11.26 47.92 50.08
C MET A 954 -12.25 48.47 49.05
N LEU A 955 -12.75 49.71 49.25
CA LEU A 955 -13.63 50.35 48.29
C LEU A 955 -12.98 50.51 46.90
N LEU A 956 -11.70 50.89 46.84
CA LEU A 956 -10.96 50.97 45.57
C LEU A 956 -10.88 49.61 44.86
N ARG A 957 -10.49 48.55 45.59
CA ARG A 957 -10.42 47.19 45.04
C ARG A 957 -11.79 46.72 44.56
N GLU A 958 -12.83 46.90 45.36
CA GLU A 958 -14.17 46.47 45.00
C GLU A 958 -14.69 47.21 43.77
N MET A 959 -14.57 48.54 43.73
CA MET A 959 -14.99 49.32 42.56
C MET A 959 -14.20 48.93 41.30
N ALA A 960 -12.91 48.62 41.42
CA ALA A 960 -12.10 48.13 40.30
C ALA A 960 -12.56 46.75 39.78
N LEU A 961 -13.14 45.90 40.63
CA LEU A 961 -13.73 44.60 40.23
C LEU A 961 -15.14 44.75 39.65
N VAL A 962 -15.91 45.75 40.08
CA VAL A 962 -17.27 46.01 39.56
C VAL A 962 -17.26 46.62 38.17
N VAL A 963 -16.29 47.49 37.86
CA VAL A 963 -16.20 48.18 36.56
C VAL A 963 -16.20 47.19 35.37
N PRO A 964 -15.32 46.17 35.31
CA PRO A 964 -15.30 45.20 34.21
C PRO A 964 -16.61 44.44 34.05
N LEU A 965 -17.26 44.03 35.14
CA LEU A 965 -18.54 43.32 35.09
C LEU A 965 -19.63 44.18 34.43
N LEU A 966 -19.79 45.43 34.88
CA LEU A 966 -20.83 46.32 34.34
C LEU A 966 -20.58 46.69 32.87
N HIS A 967 -19.32 46.92 32.48
CA HIS A 967 -18.95 47.21 31.10
C HIS A 967 -19.07 45.98 30.20
N GLY A 968 -18.72 44.80 30.70
CA GLY A 968 -18.92 43.52 30.03
C GLY A 968 -20.38 43.25 29.70
N LEU A 969 -21.29 43.51 30.65
CA LEU A 969 -22.74 43.42 30.43
C LEU A 969 -23.25 44.40 29.37
N LEU A 970 -22.70 45.62 29.30
CA LEU A 970 -23.04 46.60 28.27
C LEU A 970 -22.50 46.21 26.89
N ALA A 971 -21.34 45.58 26.83
CA ALA A 971 -20.71 45.11 25.59
C ALA A 971 -21.41 43.87 25.05
N ALA A 972 -21.79 42.92 25.92
CA ALA A 972 -22.44 41.67 25.53
C ALA A 972 -23.84 41.88 24.92
N LEU A 973 -24.53 42.95 25.31
CA LEU A 973 -25.87 43.30 24.84
C LEU A 973 -25.93 44.78 24.42
N PRO A 974 -25.44 45.11 23.21
CA PRO A 974 -25.44 46.48 22.71
C PRO A 974 -26.86 46.94 22.36
N GLU A 975 -27.04 48.26 22.28
CA GLU A 975 -28.37 48.88 22.14
C GLU A 975 -29.03 48.58 20.79
N ASP A 976 -28.23 48.60 19.72
CA ASP A 976 -28.67 48.50 18.33
C ASP A 976 -28.78 47.06 17.81
N GLN A 977 -28.24 46.08 18.54
CA GLN A 977 -28.36 44.67 18.16
C GLN A 977 -29.48 43.99 18.97
N THR A 978 -30.58 43.71 18.28
CA THR A 978 -31.56 42.68 18.63
C THR A 978 -31.18 41.35 17.99
N ALA A 979 -29.89 41.00 17.94
CA ALA A 979 -29.47 39.75 17.31
C ALA A 979 -30.23 38.59 17.97
N GLU A 980 -30.77 37.71 17.13
CA GLU A 980 -31.40 36.46 17.51
C GLU A 980 -30.34 35.53 18.13
N SER A 981 -29.87 35.87 19.34
CA SER A 981 -29.00 34.97 20.09
C SER A 981 -29.79 33.71 20.34
N ASP A 982 -29.29 32.59 19.84
CA ASP A 982 -29.95 31.32 20.07
C ASP A 982 -29.85 30.96 21.55
N LEU A 983 -31.02 30.75 22.17
CA LEU A 983 -31.11 30.40 23.57
C LEU A 983 -30.40 29.08 23.84
N GLN A 984 -30.53 28.11 22.93
CA GLN A 984 -29.92 26.81 23.08
C GLN A 984 -28.39 26.90 23.05
N ALA A 985 -27.83 27.69 22.12
CA ALA A 985 -26.39 27.96 22.08
C ALA A 985 -25.86 28.65 23.36
N LEU A 986 -26.59 29.64 23.89
CA LEU A 986 -26.24 30.30 25.16
C LEU A 986 -26.29 29.32 26.34
N CYS A 987 -27.32 28.48 26.40
CA CYS A 987 -27.47 27.43 27.41
C CYS A 987 -26.28 26.46 27.37
N SER A 988 -25.95 25.95 26.18
CA SER A 988 -24.82 25.03 25.98
C SER A 988 -23.51 25.66 26.41
N GLU A 989 -23.23 26.91 26.03
CA GLU A 989 -21.98 27.58 26.42
C GLU A 989 -21.82 27.70 27.94
N VAL A 990 -22.87 28.09 28.65
CA VAL A 990 -22.81 28.24 30.11
C VAL A 990 -22.64 26.88 30.77
N ASP A 991 -23.32 25.85 30.29
CA ASP A 991 -23.22 24.49 30.84
C ASP A 991 -21.83 23.90 30.58
N ASP A 992 -21.27 24.07 29.37
CA ASP A 992 -19.92 23.62 29.00
C ASP A 992 -18.86 24.29 29.86
N LEU A 993 -18.98 25.61 30.03
CA LEU A 993 -18.09 26.39 30.88
C LEU A 993 -18.22 25.99 32.36
N TRP A 994 -19.44 25.81 32.86
CA TRP A 994 -19.65 25.37 34.24
C TRP A 994 -19.06 23.97 34.45
N ALA A 995 -19.30 23.04 33.54
CA ALA A 995 -18.75 21.67 33.56
C ALA A 995 -17.21 21.63 33.52
N SER A 996 -16.57 22.63 32.91
CA SER A 996 -15.10 22.76 32.91
C SER A 996 -14.50 23.10 34.29
N VAL A 997 -15.31 23.64 35.21
CA VAL A 997 -14.90 23.90 36.59
C VAL A 997 -14.92 22.60 37.39
N ALA A 998 -13.85 22.30 38.13
CA ALA A 998 -13.78 21.11 38.97
C ALA A 998 -14.98 21.01 39.93
N ALA A 999 -15.57 19.81 40.06
CA ALA A 999 -16.80 19.60 40.83
C ALA A 999 -16.73 20.08 42.29
N ALA A 1000 -15.56 19.99 42.93
CA ALA A 1000 -15.35 20.53 44.28
C ALA A 1000 -15.50 22.06 44.31
N ARG A 1001 -14.95 22.75 43.31
CA ARG A 1001 -15.04 24.20 43.16
C ARG A 1001 -16.43 24.65 42.74
N GLN A 1002 -17.15 23.87 41.94
CA GLN A 1002 -18.57 24.14 41.63
C GLN A 1002 -19.42 24.20 42.91
N ARG A 1003 -19.28 23.21 43.82
CA ARG A 1003 -20.02 23.18 45.10
C ARG A 1003 -19.70 24.36 46.02
N GLU A 1004 -18.48 24.89 45.93
CA GLU A 1004 -18.07 26.07 46.69
C GLU A 1004 -18.64 27.36 46.09
N LEU A 1005 -18.61 27.49 44.76
CA LEU A 1005 -19.01 28.71 44.06
C LEU A 1005 -20.54 28.85 43.94
N GLN A 1006 -21.26 27.76 43.65
CA GLN A 1006 -22.70 27.76 43.38
C GLN A 1006 -23.56 28.48 44.45
N PRO A 1007 -23.42 28.21 45.77
CA PRO A 1007 -24.27 28.83 46.79
C PRO A 1007 -24.05 30.34 46.92
N THR A 1008 -22.94 30.87 46.40
CA THR A 1008 -22.59 32.28 46.47
C THR A 1008 -22.83 33.00 45.14
N LEU A 1009 -22.45 32.37 44.02
CA LEU A 1009 -22.51 32.94 42.68
C LEU A 1009 -23.95 33.18 42.21
N ALA A 1010 -24.80 32.16 42.32
CA ALA A 1010 -26.19 32.24 41.84
C ALA A 1010 -27.00 33.34 42.54
N PRO A 1011 -26.98 33.46 43.89
CA PRO A 1011 -27.61 34.60 44.57
C PRO A 1011 -26.96 35.93 44.21
N SER A 1012 -25.62 35.99 44.08
CA SER A 1012 -24.90 37.23 43.79
C SER A 1012 -25.31 37.83 42.45
N LEU A 1013 -25.41 37.02 41.39
CA LEU A 1013 -25.85 37.49 40.07
C LEU A 1013 -27.28 38.05 40.12
N GLN A 1014 -28.20 37.36 40.79
CA GLN A 1014 -29.60 37.81 40.93
C GLN A 1014 -29.71 39.07 41.79
N HIS A 1015 -28.94 39.18 42.89
CA HIS A 1015 -28.88 40.36 43.74
C HIS A 1015 -28.26 41.57 43.03
N ALA A 1016 -27.19 41.37 42.25
CA ALA A 1016 -26.60 42.43 41.45
C ALA A 1016 -27.61 42.98 40.43
N ALA A 1017 -28.35 42.10 39.74
CA ALA A 1017 -29.41 42.51 38.81
C ALA A 1017 -30.50 43.36 39.50
N ALA A 1018 -30.96 42.92 40.67
CA ALA A 1018 -31.95 43.65 41.46
C ALA A 1018 -31.44 45.01 41.96
N ALA A 1019 -30.19 45.07 42.41
CA ALA A 1019 -29.56 46.31 42.85
C ALA A 1019 -29.44 47.32 41.70
N ILE A 1020 -29.06 46.88 40.50
CA ILE A 1020 -28.97 47.74 39.30
C ILE A 1020 -30.35 48.36 38.99
N LEU A 1021 -31.42 47.55 38.98
CA LEU A 1021 -32.79 48.04 38.78
C LEU A 1021 -33.16 49.07 39.85
N LYS A 1022 -32.90 48.75 41.12
CA LYS A 1022 -33.29 49.59 42.25
C LYS A 1022 -32.56 50.94 42.26
N LEU A 1023 -31.27 50.95 41.95
CA LEU A 1023 -30.46 52.17 41.86
C LEU A 1023 -30.90 53.05 40.68
N GLY A 1024 -31.38 52.44 39.59
CA GLY A 1024 -31.90 53.13 38.41
C GLY A 1024 -33.29 53.75 38.57
N GLU A 1025 -34.18 53.16 39.38
CA GLU A 1025 -35.56 53.66 39.60
C GLU A 1025 -35.64 55.14 40.00
N LYS A 1026 -34.73 55.57 40.88
CA LYS A 1026 -34.68 56.94 41.40
C LYS A 1026 -33.80 57.87 40.54
N ALA A 1027 -33.29 57.39 39.40
CA ALA A 1027 -32.45 58.17 38.51
C ALA A 1027 -33.30 59.20 37.74
N ASN A 1028 -32.98 60.49 37.89
CA ASN A 1028 -33.54 61.51 37.01
C ASN A 1028 -32.67 61.60 35.75
N GLU A 1029 -33.15 60.99 34.67
CA GLU A 1029 -32.43 60.83 33.41
C GLU A 1029 -31.92 62.15 32.82
N ARG A 1030 -32.78 63.19 32.83
CA ARG A 1030 -32.42 64.52 32.31
C ARG A 1030 -31.37 65.19 33.19
N ALA A 1031 -31.45 65.02 34.51
CA ALA A 1031 -30.50 65.61 35.45
C ALA A 1031 -29.11 64.94 35.39
N LEU A 1032 -29.06 63.62 35.15
CA LEU A 1032 -27.81 62.88 35.01
C LEU A 1032 -27.20 63.00 33.61
N GLN A 1033 -27.91 63.46 32.59
CA GLN A 1033 -27.35 63.76 31.25
C GLN A 1033 -26.96 65.24 31.08
N ASP A 1034 -27.45 66.13 31.94
CA ASP A 1034 -27.07 67.54 31.95
C ASP A 1034 -25.61 67.73 32.40
N ALA A 1035 -24.77 68.16 31.46
CA ALA A 1035 -23.36 68.43 31.70
C ALA A 1035 -23.13 69.47 32.81
N ASN A 1036 -24.03 70.45 32.97
CA ASN A 1036 -23.93 71.46 34.02
C ASN A 1036 -24.21 70.85 35.40
N ARG A 1037 -25.25 70.03 35.52
CA ARG A 1037 -25.57 69.30 36.75
C ARG A 1037 -24.45 68.34 37.15
N ARG A 1038 -23.87 67.58 36.20
CA ARG A 1038 -22.70 66.71 36.44
C ARG A 1038 -21.51 67.51 36.98
N ARG A 1039 -21.17 68.63 36.33
CA ARG A 1039 -20.08 69.53 36.79
C ARG A 1039 -20.35 70.09 38.18
N GLN A 1040 -21.61 70.43 38.50
CA GLN A 1040 -22.00 70.88 39.85
C GLN A 1040 -21.86 69.79 40.91
N LEU A 1041 -22.18 68.52 40.58
CA LEU A 1041 -21.98 67.39 41.50
C LEU A 1041 -20.49 67.11 41.72
N ILE A 1042 -19.68 67.09 40.67
CA ILE A 1042 -18.22 66.88 40.75
C ILE A 1042 -17.55 68.03 41.53
N SER A 1043 -17.95 69.28 41.31
CA SER A 1043 -17.44 70.43 42.08
C SER A 1043 -18.03 70.56 43.49
N GLY A 1044 -18.93 69.66 43.90
CA GLY A 1044 -19.53 69.68 45.25
C GLY A 1044 -20.53 70.81 45.49
N ARG A 1045 -20.94 71.53 44.43
CA ARG A 1045 -21.91 72.65 44.49
C ARG A 1045 -23.36 72.20 44.48
N ALA A 1046 -23.62 70.93 44.17
CA ALA A 1046 -24.94 70.32 44.18
C ALA A 1046 -24.97 69.10 45.11
N GLN A 1047 -26.06 68.98 45.90
CA GLN A 1047 -26.35 67.78 46.67
C GLN A 1047 -26.84 66.66 45.74
N PRO A 1048 -26.30 65.43 45.86
CA PRO A 1048 -26.78 64.29 45.08
C PRO A 1048 -28.16 63.85 45.55
N ARG A 1049 -29.10 63.69 44.62
CA ARG A 1049 -30.50 63.33 44.91
C ARG A 1049 -30.77 61.83 44.96
N ASN A 1050 -29.88 61.04 44.38
CA ASN A 1050 -29.95 59.58 44.32
C ASN A 1050 -28.53 58.99 44.32
N ALA A 1051 -28.46 57.66 44.36
CA ALA A 1051 -27.19 56.93 44.41
C ALA A 1051 -26.30 57.12 43.16
N LEU A 1052 -26.88 57.33 41.97
CA LEU A 1052 -26.10 57.56 40.74
C LEU A 1052 -25.46 58.95 40.72
N GLU A 1053 -26.17 59.99 41.18
CA GLU A 1053 -25.61 61.33 41.38
C GLU A 1053 -24.51 61.32 42.45
N MET A 1054 -24.65 60.46 43.47
CA MET A 1054 -23.67 60.31 44.54
C MET A 1054 -22.31 59.83 44.01
N PHE A 1055 -22.26 58.90 43.05
CA PHE A 1055 -20.99 58.48 42.43
C PHE A 1055 -20.25 59.63 41.71
N PHE A 1056 -20.97 60.54 41.04
CA PHE A 1056 -20.34 61.75 40.46
C PHE A 1056 -19.80 62.68 41.55
N TRP A 1057 -20.52 62.81 42.66
CA TRP A 1057 -20.04 63.55 43.82
C TRP A 1057 -18.80 62.89 44.46
N LEU A 1058 -18.75 61.56 44.61
CA LEU A 1058 -17.56 60.84 45.08
C LEU A 1058 -16.35 61.09 44.17
N SER A 1059 -16.56 61.04 42.86
CA SER A 1059 -15.50 61.30 41.88
C SER A 1059 -14.88 62.68 42.09
N GLY A 1060 -15.70 63.70 42.32
CA GLY A 1060 -15.25 65.04 42.68
C GLY A 1060 -14.47 65.12 43.98
N TYR A 1061 -14.93 64.41 45.01
CA TYR A 1061 -14.27 64.35 46.31
C TYR A 1061 -12.85 63.76 46.19
N PHE A 1062 -12.70 62.62 45.50
CA PHE A 1062 -11.41 61.93 45.38
C PHE A 1062 -10.46 62.55 44.35
N SER A 1063 -10.97 63.19 43.30
CA SER A 1063 -10.14 63.94 42.33
C SER A 1063 -9.58 65.25 42.90
N GLY A 1064 -10.09 65.71 44.06
CA GLY A 1064 -9.70 66.98 44.68
C GLY A 1064 -10.44 68.20 44.12
N ALA A 1065 -11.42 68.01 43.22
CA ALA A 1065 -12.21 69.08 42.61
C ALA A 1065 -13.19 69.79 43.57
N GLN A 1066 -13.34 69.27 44.80
CA GLN A 1066 -14.22 69.78 45.86
C GLN A 1066 -13.48 70.48 47.01
N ARG A 1067 -12.17 70.69 46.86
CA ARG A 1067 -11.33 71.39 47.83
C ARG A 1067 -11.44 72.90 47.67
#